data_AF-N8Q9Q9-F1
#
_entry.id   AF-N8Q9Q9-F1
#
_cell.length_a   1.000
_cell.length_b   1.000
_cell.length_c   1.000
_cell.angle_alpha   90.00
_cell.angle_beta   90.00
_cell.angle_gamma   90.00
#
_symmetry.space_group_name_H-M   'P 1'
#
loop_
_entity.id
_entity.type
_entity.pdbx_description
1 polymer ?
#
loop_
_entity_poly.entity_id
_entity_poly.type
_entity_poly.pdbx_seq_one_letter_code
_entity_poly.pdbx_strand_id
1 'polypeptide(L)'
;MHTPRPYGLAVEGGELTEYDKAFIHSTVVRFSNFKEASRLESLRDTYDLPNGGYCVIQDMGNVLKVIAHKTQTNPQFSFTIDGMAKAYIPMFFSGIITRARVNSSQGVKLKLTQSCIARLKQLPDVENVTKEIELQRFVIPYGENFSEFKPEYESDQIWTQYVAQNAGWYSGSMAKLMQVVGGYGRQDFDYLPNTPLERAIFQLPVSVYELIEDEINGVRLPGYTGIPPLDGKFQYDYKFSKTHAVSFDTFGKPWLVQIGSDKKVWAMPLPIIPATLSEHFKQYVEEELKDDEILEILNHFGAMPSGEGFPEDKSEFMSWVRAGVIVQVCDTSDFYNHIAYYEACGWSFNTRGGNAYNTCYNYDYTTGLAFGMTYKMSLSLVGQEDHYGLKRVSINSQELGDSEARRLIEYLQQLMAKLKDGSHRSNAILYKLRKVGNEIILKRVQQAGINIHFENEVNYWDGYTVKAAQHTGSVTQVYSGYLFHPAKFENQPQIKFPNYAQGGCLSFNFSPIETGWRVACDTIMFAYYDGDDIKVVKYFIDESLTYSKEIDTDYEECMMVGHWYKNETEGFTSIFGHFYTSDIDERDEVSQSVTKTTIEGRDQGYDSKPFFAQDSIFWRPGTLWRNRYYTHLIKTDSTSGTNLYLGVCIPMFQRACVLHATKETHVSKSYSESYGLLAAKYPYSYRYWTHDNLFAFIGGLAVQKGQPVPVAGNPVWVEIENYAPSMCSDFADQGPWIPSLPADYTWLVHPDRMVWRAQGGGGPPKVKEYSFTRSLAANTDDRVIKTMFMEQTVDVKKEGVSDGYFISSPNPIGSIFYRDACRVFMGRAEYGNIGEAVNNMRWRGGYTSLADHKSCYHFIGVINE
;
A
#
# COMPACT_ATOMS: atom_id res chain seq x y z
N MET A 1 21.97 10.30 81.28
CA MET A 1 21.36 10.27 79.93
C MET A 1 19.87 10.49 80.12
N HIS A 2 19.35 11.61 79.63
CA HIS A 2 17.92 11.89 79.69
C HIS A 2 17.15 10.92 78.79
N THR A 3 15.98 10.49 79.26
CA THR A 3 15.00 9.70 78.52
C THR A 3 14.61 10.44 77.24
N PRO A 4 14.46 9.78 76.08
CA PRO A 4 14.09 10.45 74.85
C PRO A 4 12.77 11.21 75.01
N ARG A 5 12.82 12.53 74.78
CA ARG A 5 11.63 13.39 74.75
C ARG A 5 10.84 13.07 73.48
N PRO A 6 9.51 12.87 73.57
CA PRO A 6 8.70 12.67 72.36
C PRO A 6 8.80 13.91 71.46
N TYR A 7 8.96 13.66 70.16
CA TYR A 7 9.02 14.70 69.13
C TYR A 7 7.98 14.41 68.04
N GLY A 8 7.43 15.47 67.46
CA GLY A 8 6.63 15.34 66.24
C GLY A 8 7.54 15.10 65.05
N LEU A 9 7.31 14.03 64.28
CA LEU A 9 8.03 13.76 63.04
C LEU A 9 7.07 13.98 61.85
N ALA A 10 7.37 14.97 61.03
CA ALA A 10 6.74 15.19 59.74
C ALA A 10 7.72 14.80 58.63
N VAL A 11 7.23 14.10 57.61
CA VAL A 11 8.04 13.69 56.46
C VAL A 11 7.43 14.29 55.20
N GLU A 12 8.23 15.02 54.44
CA GLU A 12 7.86 15.65 53.18
C GLU A 12 8.66 15.01 52.05
N GLY A 13 7.99 14.63 50.97
CA GLY A 13 8.65 14.17 49.73
C GLY A 13 9.20 12.73 49.72
N GLY A 14 8.81 11.83 50.62
CA GLY A 14 9.19 10.41 50.52
C GLY A 14 9.00 9.60 51.81
N GLU A 15 9.51 8.37 51.85
CA GLU A 15 9.55 7.53 53.06
C GLU A 15 10.94 7.51 53.69
N LEU A 16 10.98 7.54 55.02
CA LEU A 16 12.21 7.37 55.77
C LEU A 16 12.55 5.88 55.89
N THR A 17 13.77 5.51 55.50
CA THR A 17 14.28 4.17 55.79
C THR A 17 14.48 3.97 57.29
N GLU A 18 14.57 2.72 57.75
CA GLU A 18 14.89 2.43 59.16
C GLU A 18 16.23 3.04 59.59
N TYR A 19 17.17 3.18 58.65
CA TYR A 19 18.46 3.84 58.90
C TYR A 19 18.30 5.36 59.07
N ASP A 20 17.44 6.01 58.27
CA ASP A 20 17.12 7.43 58.43
C ASP A 20 16.39 7.70 59.76
N LYS A 21 15.44 6.84 60.15
CA LYS A 21 14.71 6.94 61.42
C LYS A 21 15.66 6.80 62.61
N ALA A 22 16.57 5.83 62.58
CA ALA A 22 17.59 5.64 63.62
C ALA A 22 18.54 6.85 63.71
N PHE A 23 18.96 7.38 62.56
CA PHE A 23 19.78 8.59 62.50
C PHE A 23 19.06 9.79 63.13
N ILE A 24 17.82 10.07 62.70
CA ILE A 24 16.99 11.15 63.25
C ILE A 24 16.85 11.02 64.76
N HIS A 25 16.50 9.83 65.26
CA HIS A 25 16.33 9.60 66.69
C HIS A 25 17.63 9.89 67.48
N SER A 26 18.78 9.43 66.98
CA SER A 26 20.08 9.70 67.61
C SER A 26 20.46 11.19 67.59
N THR A 27 20.09 11.90 66.53
CA THR A 27 20.42 13.31 66.34
C THR A 27 19.51 14.20 67.18
N VAL A 28 18.22 13.87 67.31
CA VAL A 28 17.28 14.57 68.20
C VAL A 28 17.70 14.50 69.66
N VAL A 29 18.19 13.34 70.13
CA VAL A 29 18.68 13.19 71.51
C VAL A 29 19.90 14.08 71.74
N ARG A 30 20.84 14.11 70.79
CA ARG A 30 22.03 14.98 70.87
C ARG A 30 21.65 16.47 70.85
N PHE A 31 20.75 16.83 69.94
CA PHE A 31 20.22 18.19 69.79
C PHE A 31 19.52 18.69 71.06
N SER A 32 18.66 17.87 71.67
CA SER A 32 17.95 18.21 72.91
C SER A 32 18.92 18.37 74.09
N ASN A 33 19.87 17.43 74.24
CA ASN A 33 20.90 17.53 75.29
C ASN A 33 21.75 18.79 75.14
N PHE A 34 22.10 19.17 73.91
CA PHE A 34 22.88 20.37 73.63
C PHE A 34 22.11 21.66 73.98
N LYS A 35 20.82 21.74 73.62
CA LYS A 35 19.95 22.89 73.96
C LYS A 35 19.84 23.08 75.48
N GLU A 36 19.59 22.00 76.22
CA GLU A 36 19.48 22.02 77.69
C GLU A 36 20.80 22.41 78.36
N ALA A 37 21.91 21.78 77.96
CA ALA A 37 23.23 22.09 78.49
C ALA A 37 23.64 23.55 78.23
N SER A 38 23.25 24.09 77.07
CA SER A 38 23.57 25.45 76.64
C SER A 38 22.55 26.51 77.12
N ARG A 39 21.48 26.10 77.82
CA ARG A 39 20.40 26.97 78.33
C ARG A 39 19.78 27.87 77.26
N LEU A 40 19.58 27.35 76.05
CA LEU A 40 19.00 28.11 74.94
C LEU A 40 17.46 28.05 74.98
N GLU A 41 16.80 29.20 74.83
CA GLU A 41 15.32 29.25 74.78
C GLU A 41 14.76 28.58 73.52
N SER A 42 15.48 28.71 72.40
CA SER A 42 15.13 28.13 71.10
C SER A 42 16.37 27.60 70.39
N LEU A 43 16.20 26.52 69.62
CA LEU A 43 17.25 25.98 68.76
C LEU A 43 16.62 25.39 67.50
N ARG A 44 17.26 25.59 66.35
CA ARG A 44 16.90 25.00 65.06
C ARG A 44 18.18 24.68 64.29
N ASP A 45 18.34 23.44 63.85
CA ASP A 45 19.42 23.02 62.96
C ASP A 45 18.92 22.11 61.85
N THR A 46 19.73 22.00 60.80
CA THR A 46 19.49 21.13 59.65
C THR A 46 20.59 20.08 59.56
N TYR A 47 20.23 18.83 59.30
CA TYR A 47 21.15 17.69 59.20
C TYR A 47 20.87 16.90 57.93
N ASP A 48 21.91 16.50 57.22
CA ASP A 48 21.75 15.63 56.05
C ASP A 48 21.38 14.20 56.47
N LEU A 49 20.46 13.58 55.73
CA LEU A 49 20.05 12.21 55.97
C LEU A 49 21.01 11.23 55.27
N PRO A 50 21.33 10.07 55.88
CA PRO A 50 22.30 9.14 55.31
C PRO A 50 21.91 8.57 53.95
N ASN A 51 20.61 8.51 53.63
CA ASN A 51 20.09 7.99 52.37
C ASN A 51 19.47 9.10 51.48
N GLY A 52 20.12 10.28 51.45
CA GLY A 52 19.67 11.43 50.68
C GLY A 52 18.53 12.22 51.34
N GLY A 53 18.43 13.50 51.00
CA GLY A 53 17.55 14.46 51.68
C GLY A 53 18.16 15.05 52.95
N TYR A 54 17.39 15.86 53.68
CA TYR A 54 17.82 16.50 54.91
C TYR A 54 16.68 16.55 55.94
N CYS A 55 16.99 16.68 57.22
CA CYS A 55 16.00 16.90 58.27
C CYS A 55 16.30 18.18 59.05
N VAL A 56 15.23 18.91 59.36
CA VAL A 56 15.26 20.13 60.16
C VAL A 56 14.70 19.79 61.54
N ILE A 57 15.52 19.92 62.57
CA ILE A 57 15.11 19.74 63.97
C ILE A 57 14.88 21.12 64.56
N GLN A 58 13.72 21.34 65.17
CA GLN A 58 13.35 22.60 65.80
C GLN A 58 12.74 22.35 67.19
N ASP A 59 13.30 22.99 68.20
CA ASP A 59 12.75 23.03 69.57
C ASP A 59 12.51 24.48 69.99
N MET A 60 11.25 24.91 69.98
CA MET A 60 10.81 26.25 70.35
C MET A 60 9.50 26.20 71.13
N GLY A 61 9.37 27.00 72.19
CA GLY A 61 8.11 27.10 72.95
C GLY A 61 7.64 25.77 73.55
N ASN A 62 8.57 24.92 74.01
CA ASN A 62 8.31 23.55 74.48
C ASN A 62 7.75 22.56 73.43
N VAL A 63 7.80 22.90 72.15
CA VAL A 63 7.44 22.01 71.04
C VAL A 63 8.70 21.55 70.32
N LEU A 64 8.99 20.25 70.40
CA LEU A 64 10.07 19.59 69.68
C LEU A 64 9.50 18.92 68.42
N LYS A 65 9.95 19.36 67.25
CA LYS A 65 9.52 18.83 65.96
C LYS A 65 10.72 18.59 65.04
N VAL A 66 10.57 17.58 64.18
CA VAL A 66 11.49 17.22 63.12
C VAL A 66 10.72 17.21 61.81
N ILE A 67 11.22 17.92 60.82
CA ILE A 67 10.69 17.90 59.45
C ILE A 67 11.75 17.27 58.58
N ALA A 68 11.50 16.08 58.06
CA ALA A 68 12.41 15.39 57.17
C ALA A 68 11.98 15.62 55.71
N HIS A 69 12.87 16.15 54.89
CA HIS A 69 12.68 16.34 53.46
C HIS A 69 13.43 15.23 52.72
N LYS A 70 12.69 14.35 52.07
CA LYS A 70 13.22 13.38 51.11
C LYS A 70 12.96 13.88 49.71
N THR A 71 13.90 13.65 48.81
CA THR A 71 13.65 13.79 47.37
C THR A 71 12.74 12.63 46.97
N GLN A 72 11.56 12.91 46.42
CA GLN A 72 10.70 11.84 45.90
C GLN A 72 11.47 11.10 44.82
N THR A 73 11.79 9.83 45.05
CA THR A 73 12.38 8.97 44.01
C THR A 73 11.36 8.60 42.92
N ASN A 74 10.09 8.97 43.08
CA ASN A 74 9.10 9.10 42.03
C ASN A 74 7.91 9.84 42.65
N PRO A 75 7.42 10.95 42.09
CA PRO A 75 6.03 11.30 42.31
C PRO A 75 5.23 10.09 41.80
N GLN A 76 4.53 9.38 42.69
CA GLN A 76 3.39 8.59 42.24
C GLN A 76 2.44 9.61 41.60
N PHE A 77 2.57 9.80 40.29
CA PHE A 77 1.71 10.70 39.54
C PHE A 77 0.30 10.12 39.65
N SER A 78 -0.52 10.74 40.49
CA SER A 78 -1.95 10.47 40.47
C SER A 78 -2.52 11.17 39.24
N PHE A 79 -3.05 10.38 38.31
CA PHE A 79 -3.68 10.93 37.11
C PHE A 79 -5.03 11.54 37.47
N THR A 80 -5.02 12.79 37.94
CA THR A 80 -6.24 13.60 38.08
C THR A 80 -6.69 14.10 36.71
N ILE A 81 -7.92 13.80 36.31
CA ILE A 81 -8.51 14.32 35.07
C ILE A 81 -9.09 15.71 35.37
N ASP A 82 -8.21 16.69 35.51
CA ASP A 82 -8.57 18.09 35.71
C ASP A 82 -8.40 18.92 34.42
N GLY A 83 -7.90 18.31 33.34
CA GLY A 83 -7.64 19.01 32.07
C GLY A 83 -6.48 20.01 32.13
N MET A 84 -5.66 19.96 33.18
CA MET A 84 -4.46 20.78 33.31
C MET A 84 -3.27 20.12 32.63
N ALA A 85 -2.37 20.95 32.10
CA ALA A 85 -1.07 20.48 31.63
C ALA A 85 -0.25 19.91 32.80
N LYS A 86 0.47 18.82 32.54
CA LYS A 86 1.31 18.14 33.51
C LYS A 86 2.71 17.95 32.95
N ALA A 87 3.74 18.07 33.79
CA ALA A 87 5.11 17.69 33.44
C ALA A 87 5.32 16.17 33.45
N TYR A 88 4.39 15.43 32.85
CA TYR A 88 4.46 13.99 32.67
C TYR A 88 4.91 13.66 31.25
N ILE A 89 5.87 12.74 31.12
CA ILE A 89 6.36 12.26 29.82
C ILE A 89 6.36 10.72 29.84
N PRO A 90 5.57 10.05 28.97
CA PRO A 90 5.56 8.59 28.92
C PRO A 90 6.91 8.06 28.42
N MET A 91 7.34 6.90 28.91
CA MET A 91 8.49 6.22 28.31
C MET A 91 8.15 5.79 26.88
N PHE A 92 9.07 6.06 25.96
CA PHE A 92 8.91 5.78 24.54
C PHE A 92 9.72 4.54 24.15
N PHE A 93 9.08 3.53 23.58
CA PHE A 93 9.71 2.32 23.05
C PHE A 93 9.67 2.31 21.52
N SER A 94 10.83 2.06 20.90
CA SER A 94 10.97 1.95 19.44
C SER A 94 11.49 0.57 19.05
N GLY A 95 10.90 -0.03 18.03
CA GLY A 95 11.31 -1.34 17.54
C GLY A 95 10.21 -2.10 16.78
N ILE A 96 10.27 -3.42 16.85
CA ILE A 96 9.25 -4.31 16.26
C ILE A 96 8.63 -5.24 17.30
N ILE A 97 7.36 -5.55 17.12
CA ILE A 97 6.69 -6.61 17.87
C ILE A 97 6.96 -7.95 17.21
N THR A 98 7.73 -8.83 17.86
CA THR A 98 8.06 -10.16 17.34
C THR A 98 7.05 -11.22 17.74
N ARG A 99 6.33 -11.00 18.85
CA ARG A 99 5.23 -11.88 19.31
C ARG A 99 4.11 -11.06 19.96
N ALA A 100 3.01 -10.91 19.24
CA ALA A 100 1.83 -10.14 19.66
C ALA A 100 0.69 -11.01 20.26
N ARG A 101 0.70 -12.33 20.03
CA ARG A 101 -0.24 -13.29 20.67
C ARG A 101 0.44 -13.95 21.84
N VAL A 102 -0.15 -13.82 23.03
CA VAL A 102 0.50 -14.21 24.29
C VAL A 102 -0.50 -14.87 25.23
N ASN A 103 -0.03 -15.74 26.12
CA ASN A 103 -0.84 -16.26 27.22
C ASN A 103 -0.89 -15.23 28.36
N SER A 104 -1.87 -15.33 29.26
CA SER A 104 -2.07 -14.34 30.35
C SER A 104 -0.86 -14.12 31.28
N SER A 105 0.08 -15.07 31.37
CA SER A 105 1.30 -14.93 32.17
C SER A 105 2.51 -14.41 31.40
N GLN A 106 2.40 -14.25 30.07
CA GLN A 106 3.48 -13.85 29.17
C GLN A 106 3.31 -12.41 28.71
N GLY A 107 4.43 -11.72 28.54
CA GLY A 107 4.45 -10.39 27.94
C GLY A 107 4.51 -10.46 26.42
N VAL A 108 4.19 -9.34 25.78
CA VAL A 108 4.47 -9.14 24.35
C VAL A 108 5.98 -9.05 24.17
N LYS A 109 6.49 -9.71 23.14
CA LYS A 109 7.92 -9.66 22.82
C LYS A 109 8.22 -8.55 21.83
N LEU A 110 9.24 -7.77 22.15
CA LEU A 110 9.70 -6.63 21.38
C LEU A 110 11.17 -6.77 21.06
N LYS A 111 11.57 -6.39 19.85
CA LYS A 111 12.98 -6.22 19.48
C LYS A 111 13.25 -4.74 19.25
N LEU A 112 14.11 -4.16 20.09
CA LEU A 112 14.32 -2.72 20.23
C LEU A 112 15.40 -2.18 19.28
N THR A 113 15.27 -0.90 18.96
CA THR A 113 16.34 -0.08 18.32
C THR A 113 17.46 0.21 19.31
N GLN A 114 18.63 0.62 18.80
CA GLN A 114 19.76 0.97 19.66
C GLN A 114 19.50 2.25 20.45
N SER A 115 18.86 3.25 19.85
CA SER A 115 18.48 4.50 20.55
C SER A 115 17.51 4.23 21.69
N CYS A 116 16.52 3.36 21.51
CA CYS A 116 15.63 2.94 22.58
C CYS A 116 16.38 2.24 23.72
N ILE A 117 17.33 1.36 23.40
CA ILE A 117 18.15 0.69 24.42
C ILE A 117 19.00 1.71 25.20
N ALA A 118 19.60 2.69 24.51
CA ALA A 118 20.37 3.75 25.14
C ALA A 118 19.52 4.60 26.09
N ARG A 119 18.30 4.97 25.67
CA ARG A 119 17.32 5.70 26.49
C ARG A 119 16.94 4.93 27.76
N LEU A 120 16.61 3.64 27.63
CA LEU A 120 16.19 2.81 28.77
C LEU A 120 17.31 2.58 29.79
N LYS A 121 18.58 2.56 29.35
CA LYS A 121 19.75 2.43 30.24
C LYS A 121 19.99 3.64 31.14
N GLN A 122 19.35 4.78 30.85
CA GLN A 122 19.44 5.96 31.70
C GLN A 122 18.49 5.93 32.90
N LEU A 123 17.55 4.97 32.92
CA LEU A 123 16.66 4.80 34.05
C LEU A 123 17.44 4.30 35.28
N PRO A 124 17.11 4.80 36.48
CA PRO A 124 17.63 4.22 37.71
C PRO A 124 17.22 2.74 37.81
N ASP A 125 18.09 1.92 38.39
CA ASP A 125 17.89 0.48 38.61
C ASP A 125 17.77 -0.40 37.35
N VAL A 126 18.13 0.12 36.17
CA VAL A 126 18.22 -0.64 34.91
C VAL A 126 19.68 -0.86 34.52
N GLU A 127 20.27 -1.99 34.95
CA GLU A 127 21.68 -2.30 34.65
C GLU A 127 21.90 -2.92 33.26
N ASN A 128 20.95 -3.72 32.76
CA ASN A 128 21.07 -4.43 31.48
C ASN A 128 19.77 -4.46 30.70
N VAL A 129 19.74 -3.78 29.55
CA VAL A 129 18.66 -3.86 28.56
C VAL A 129 19.14 -4.67 27.36
N THR A 130 18.46 -5.79 27.09
CA THR A 130 18.73 -6.65 25.93
C THR A 130 18.03 -6.13 24.67
N LYS A 131 18.51 -6.56 23.49
CA LYS A 131 17.88 -6.17 22.21
C LYS A 131 16.45 -6.73 22.07
N GLU A 132 16.16 -7.87 22.69
CA GLU A 132 14.82 -8.43 22.77
C GLU A 132 14.36 -8.43 24.22
N ILE A 133 13.15 -7.94 24.48
CA ILE A 133 12.51 -7.88 25.80
C ILE A 133 11.08 -8.39 25.74
N GLU A 134 10.53 -8.74 26.90
CA GLU A 134 9.15 -9.22 27.05
C GLU A 134 8.45 -8.38 28.13
N LEU A 135 7.33 -7.72 27.79
CA LEU A 135 6.65 -6.77 28.67
C LEU A 135 5.13 -6.98 28.72
N GLN A 136 4.56 -6.96 29.92
CA GLN A 136 3.13 -6.94 30.22
C GLN A 136 2.49 -5.60 29.87
N ARG A 137 3.26 -4.50 29.92
CA ARG A 137 2.82 -3.17 29.49
C ARG A 137 2.23 -3.15 28.07
N PHE A 138 2.71 -4.02 27.18
CA PHE A 138 2.24 -4.10 25.79
C PHE A 138 1.15 -5.16 25.59
N VAL A 139 0.70 -5.85 26.64
CA VAL A 139 -0.45 -6.75 26.60
C VAL A 139 -1.73 -5.92 26.64
N ILE A 140 -2.09 -5.40 25.47
CA ILE A 140 -3.23 -4.48 25.27
C ILE A 140 -4.23 -5.15 24.34
N PRO A 141 -5.45 -5.49 24.81
CA PRO A 141 -6.49 -6.03 23.94
C PRO A 141 -7.03 -4.94 23.00
N TYR A 142 -7.70 -5.35 21.93
CA TYR A 142 -8.38 -4.41 21.03
C TYR A 142 -9.43 -3.56 21.75
N GLY A 143 -9.48 -2.28 21.42
CA GLY A 143 -10.58 -1.39 21.82
C GLY A 143 -11.93 -1.80 21.23
N GLU A 144 -12.99 -1.23 21.78
CA GLU A 144 -14.37 -1.53 21.36
C GLU A 144 -14.60 -1.13 19.89
N ASN A 145 -14.02 -0.01 19.46
CA ASN A 145 -14.06 0.47 18.07
C ASN A 145 -13.35 -0.44 17.05
N PHE A 146 -12.59 -1.43 17.52
CA PHE A 146 -11.82 -2.37 16.70
C PHE A 146 -12.21 -3.82 16.98
N SER A 147 -13.47 -4.03 17.38
CA SER A 147 -14.00 -5.36 17.69
C SER A 147 -13.89 -6.34 16.53
N GLU A 148 -13.85 -5.85 15.29
CA GLU A 148 -13.62 -6.68 14.10
C GLU A 148 -12.31 -7.46 14.19
N PHE A 149 -11.31 -6.96 14.92
CA PHE A 149 -10.04 -7.64 15.08
C PHE A 149 -10.02 -8.76 16.13
N LYS A 150 -11.07 -8.84 16.96
CA LYS A 150 -11.16 -9.87 18.00
C LYS A 150 -11.37 -11.25 17.36
N PRO A 151 -10.76 -12.31 17.91
CA PRO A 151 -10.99 -13.66 17.42
C PRO A 151 -12.46 -14.06 17.62
N GLU A 152 -13.01 -14.85 16.69
CA GLU A 152 -14.40 -15.33 16.74
C GLU A 152 -14.63 -16.32 17.89
N TYR A 153 -13.59 -17.05 18.29
CA TYR A 153 -13.63 -18.02 19.38
C TYR A 153 -12.74 -17.58 20.54
N GLU A 154 -13.24 -17.74 21.77
CA GLU A 154 -12.43 -17.53 22.98
C GLU A 154 -11.29 -18.54 23.03
N SER A 155 -10.09 -18.04 23.33
CA SER A 155 -8.89 -18.84 23.48
C SER A 155 -8.14 -18.39 24.73
N ASP A 156 -7.34 -19.28 25.33
CA ASP A 156 -6.44 -18.93 26.44
C ASP A 156 -5.35 -17.92 26.03
N GLN A 157 -5.22 -17.65 24.72
CA GLN A 157 -4.33 -16.62 24.19
C GLN A 157 -5.02 -15.25 24.12
N ILE A 158 -4.34 -14.25 24.64
CA ILE A 158 -4.68 -12.83 24.49
C ILE A 158 -4.18 -12.36 23.13
N TRP A 159 -5.11 -11.85 22.32
CA TRP A 159 -4.82 -11.18 21.07
C TRP A 159 -4.65 -9.70 21.34
N THR A 160 -3.42 -9.22 21.23
CA THR A 160 -3.13 -7.80 21.45
C THR A 160 -3.42 -6.98 20.21
N GLN A 161 -3.59 -5.66 20.39
CA GLN A 161 -3.84 -4.72 19.31
C GLN A 161 -2.78 -4.78 18.19
N TYR A 162 -1.56 -5.17 18.54
CA TYR A 162 -0.42 -5.30 17.63
C TYR A 162 -0.52 -6.43 16.61
N VAL A 163 -1.48 -7.37 16.77
CA VAL A 163 -1.66 -8.47 15.81
C VAL A 163 -2.22 -7.96 14.48
N ALA A 164 -3.17 -7.01 14.50
CA ALA A 164 -3.90 -6.60 13.30
C ALA A 164 -3.98 -5.08 13.07
N GLN A 165 -3.87 -4.24 14.11
CA GLN A 165 -4.07 -2.79 14.00
C GLN A 165 -2.79 -2.07 13.52
N ASN A 166 -2.27 -2.49 12.37
CA ASN A 166 -1.03 -1.97 11.78
C ASN A 166 -1.16 -0.51 11.30
N ALA A 167 -0.06 0.23 11.34
CA ALA A 167 0.02 1.61 10.83
C ALA A 167 -0.34 1.75 9.34
N GLY A 168 -0.17 0.68 8.55
CA GLY A 168 -0.53 0.66 7.12
C GLY A 168 -2.02 0.63 6.81
N TRP A 169 -2.89 0.56 7.82
CA TRP A 169 -4.32 0.88 7.64
C TRP A 169 -4.59 2.37 7.49
N TYR A 170 -3.63 3.22 7.87
CA TYR A 170 -3.71 4.68 7.82
C TYR A 170 -2.80 5.19 6.70
N SER A 171 -2.83 6.49 6.42
CA SER A 171 -2.05 7.11 5.35
C SER A 171 -1.42 8.43 5.79
N GLY A 172 -0.39 8.86 5.08
CA GLY A 172 0.30 10.11 5.36
C GLY A 172 0.81 10.17 6.80
N SER A 173 0.72 11.34 7.42
CA SER A 173 1.18 11.55 8.80
C SER A 173 0.39 10.79 9.86
N MET A 174 -0.80 10.28 9.53
CA MET A 174 -1.57 9.43 10.44
C MET A 174 -0.91 8.07 10.67
N ALA A 175 -0.32 7.49 9.62
CA ALA A 175 0.41 6.23 9.76
C ALA A 175 1.65 6.39 10.66
N LYS A 176 2.34 7.54 10.54
CA LYS A 176 3.46 7.92 11.43
C LYS A 176 2.98 8.04 12.89
N LEU A 177 1.87 8.75 13.11
CA LEU A 177 1.27 8.89 14.43
C LEU A 177 0.95 7.52 15.05
N MET A 178 0.32 6.62 14.29
CA MET A 178 -0.01 5.26 14.75
C MET A 178 1.22 4.45 15.15
N GLN A 179 2.31 4.56 14.37
CA GLN A 179 3.58 3.91 14.70
C GLN A 179 4.14 4.45 16.03
N VAL A 180 4.16 5.78 16.21
CA VAL A 180 4.67 6.44 17.42
C VAL A 180 3.87 6.07 18.66
N VAL A 181 2.55 6.20 18.63
CA VAL A 181 1.70 5.96 19.81
C VAL A 181 1.65 4.48 20.19
N GLY A 182 1.96 3.58 19.25
CA GLY A 182 2.18 2.15 19.54
C GLY A 182 3.39 1.89 20.44
N GLY A 183 4.27 2.88 20.62
CA GLY A 183 5.47 2.81 21.46
C GLY A 183 5.27 3.15 22.95
N TYR A 184 4.09 3.60 23.38
CA TYR A 184 3.87 3.99 24.78
C TYR A 184 3.46 2.82 25.68
N GLY A 185 2.67 1.90 25.14
CA GLY A 185 2.03 0.84 25.91
C GLY A 185 1.06 1.38 26.98
N ARG A 186 0.76 0.55 27.98
CA ARG A 186 -0.10 0.90 29.13
C ARG A 186 0.54 1.92 30.06
N GLN A 187 -0.27 2.83 30.61
CA GLN A 187 0.15 3.83 31.61
C GLN A 187 -0.43 3.58 33.01
N ASP A 188 -1.30 2.58 33.17
CA ASP A 188 -1.90 2.17 34.43
C ASP A 188 -0.93 1.30 35.28
N PHE A 189 0.20 1.89 35.66
CA PHE A 189 1.35 1.23 36.27
C PHE A 189 1.05 0.40 37.53
N ASP A 190 -0.01 0.74 38.27
CA ASP A 190 -0.46 0.00 39.44
C ASP A 190 -0.85 -1.45 39.12
N TYR A 191 -1.32 -1.71 37.88
CA TYR A 191 -1.69 -3.04 37.39
C TYR A 191 -0.54 -3.76 36.68
N LEU A 192 0.62 -3.15 36.56
CA LEU A 192 1.80 -3.73 35.92
C LEU A 192 2.77 -4.32 36.94
N PRO A 193 3.59 -5.32 36.55
CA PRO A 193 4.61 -5.87 37.42
C PRO A 193 5.55 -4.77 37.96
N ASN A 194 5.96 -4.89 39.22
CA ASN A 194 6.83 -3.90 39.87
C ASN A 194 8.29 -4.09 39.43
N THR A 195 8.58 -3.82 38.15
CA THR A 195 9.93 -3.83 37.60
C THR A 195 10.24 -2.49 36.93
N PRO A 196 11.52 -2.06 36.87
CA PRO A 196 11.90 -0.77 36.30
C PRO A 196 11.46 -0.59 34.84
N LEU A 197 11.51 -1.64 34.02
CA LEU A 197 11.09 -1.57 32.60
C LEU A 197 9.57 -1.52 32.44
N GLU A 198 8.82 -2.29 33.24
CA GLU A 198 7.34 -2.31 33.19
C GLU A 198 6.72 -1.01 33.69
N ARG A 199 7.42 -0.29 34.57
CA ARG A 199 7.00 0.99 35.17
C ARG A 199 7.87 2.18 34.75
N ALA A 200 8.62 2.01 33.66
CA ALA A 200 9.42 3.07 33.07
C ALA A 200 8.59 4.32 32.71
N ILE A 201 9.07 5.48 33.14
CA ILE A 201 8.60 6.82 32.80
C ILE A 201 9.83 7.61 32.36
N PHE A 202 9.67 8.53 31.41
CA PHE A 202 10.80 9.35 30.99
C PHE A 202 11.15 10.35 32.10
N GLN A 203 12.38 10.29 32.60
CA GLN A 203 12.85 11.11 33.71
C GLN A 203 13.64 12.31 33.18
N LEU A 204 13.29 13.50 33.65
CA LEU A 204 14.02 14.74 33.33
C LEU A 204 15.01 15.07 34.45
N PRO A 205 16.17 15.68 34.12
CA PRO A 205 16.99 16.35 35.12
C PRO A 205 16.18 17.42 35.86
N VAL A 206 16.41 17.57 37.16
CA VAL A 206 15.66 18.51 38.02
C VAL A 206 15.64 19.93 37.46
N SER A 207 16.79 20.41 36.94
CA SER A 207 16.91 21.74 36.35
C SER A 207 16.01 21.95 35.12
N VAL A 208 15.87 20.92 34.27
CA VAL A 208 15.01 20.97 33.08
C VAL A 208 13.54 20.84 33.48
N TYR A 209 13.26 19.95 34.44
CA TYR A 209 11.91 19.74 34.96
C TYR A 209 11.32 21.02 35.55
N GLU A 210 12.05 21.73 36.41
CA GLU A 210 11.59 22.97 37.04
C GLU A 210 11.26 24.05 36.00
N LEU A 211 12.08 24.21 34.96
CA LEU A 211 11.83 25.17 33.87
C LEU A 211 10.55 24.83 33.10
N ILE A 212 10.33 23.55 32.79
CA ILE A 212 9.15 23.09 32.06
C ILE A 212 7.90 23.22 32.93
N GLU A 213 7.97 22.82 34.19
CA GLU A 213 6.86 22.94 35.14
C GLU A 213 6.48 24.42 35.33
N ASP A 214 7.46 25.33 35.43
CA ASP A 214 7.20 26.76 35.48
C ASP A 214 6.54 27.32 34.21
N GLU A 215 6.76 26.72 33.05
CA GLU A 215 6.12 27.10 31.78
C GLU A 215 4.65 26.63 31.74
N ILE A 216 4.39 25.37 32.11
CA ILE A 216 3.09 24.72 31.87
C ILE A 216 2.16 24.68 33.10
N ASN A 217 2.67 24.93 34.31
CA ASN A 217 1.84 24.90 35.51
C ASN A 217 0.74 25.98 35.42
N GLY A 218 -0.48 25.61 35.83
CA GLY A 218 -1.64 26.50 35.78
C GLY A 218 -2.34 26.59 34.41
N VAL A 219 -1.91 25.81 33.42
CA VAL A 219 -2.40 25.88 32.04
C VAL A 219 -3.46 24.80 31.75
N ARG A 220 -4.56 25.17 31.09
CA ARG A 220 -5.64 24.25 30.67
C ARG A 220 -5.44 23.78 29.23
N LEU A 221 -5.63 22.49 28.97
CA LEU A 221 -5.49 21.92 27.63
C LEU A 221 -6.79 21.97 26.82
N PRO A 222 -6.71 22.02 25.47
CA PRO A 222 -7.87 22.10 24.59
C PRO A 222 -8.44 20.72 24.26
N GLY A 223 -9.29 20.19 25.14
CA GLY A 223 -10.09 18.99 24.85
C GLY A 223 -9.40 17.65 25.06
N TYR A 224 -8.18 17.63 25.60
CA TYR A 224 -7.42 16.44 25.92
C TYR A 224 -6.68 16.61 27.27
N THR A 225 -6.09 15.53 27.79
CA THR A 225 -5.42 15.49 29.11
C THR A 225 -3.90 15.60 29.05
N GLY A 226 -3.32 15.28 27.89
CA GLY A 226 -1.88 15.32 27.66
C GLY A 226 -1.18 14.05 28.16
N ILE A 227 -1.95 13.00 28.42
CA ILE A 227 -1.51 11.71 28.92
C ILE A 227 -2.01 10.66 27.91
N PRO A 228 -1.19 9.68 27.50
CA PRO A 228 -1.69 8.61 26.67
C PRO A 228 -2.84 7.84 27.32
N PRO A 229 -3.73 7.21 26.53
CA PRO A 229 -4.77 6.34 27.07
C PRO A 229 -4.20 5.37 28.11
N LEU A 230 -4.78 5.38 29.31
CA LEU A 230 -4.21 4.65 30.45
C LEU A 230 -4.10 3.15 30.19
N ASP A 231 -5.09 2.59 29.47
CA ASP A 231 -5.13 1.20 29.05
C ASP A 231 -4.29 0.91 27.79
N GLY A 232 -3.61 1.92 27.23
CA GLY A 232 -2.72 1.82 26.07
C GLY A 232 -3.43 1.58 24.74
N LYS A 233 -4.77 1.59 24.70
CA LYS A 233 -5.52 1.27 23.48
C LYS A 233 -5.41 2.39 22.45
N PHE A 234 -5.27 2.00 21.18
CA PHE A 234 -5.39 2.94 20.07
C PHE A 234 -6.79 3.56 19.99
N GLN A 235 -6.85 4.86 19.67
CA GLN A 235 -8.09 5.64 19.65
C GLN A 235 -8.55 6.02 18.23
N TYR A 236 -7.75 5.71 17.21
CA TYR A 236 -7.93 6.23 15.86
C TYR A 236 -8.50 5.20 14.91
N ASP A 237 -9.65 5.50 14.32
CA ASP A 237 -10.29 4.73 13.25
C ASP A 237 -9.70 4.98 11.85
N TYR A 238 -9.72 3.96 10.99
CA TYR A 238 -9.21 3.92 9.62
C TYR A 238 -10.28 3.53 8.58
N LYS A 239 -11.48 3.16 9.05
CA LYS A 239 -12.56 2.60 8.22
C LYS A 239 -13.15 3.64 7.27
N PHE A 240 -13.90 3.15 6.29
CA PHE A 240 -14.71 3.98 5.40
C PHE A 240 -15.68 4.87 6.19
N SER A 241 -16.42 4.29 7.14
CA SER A 241 -17.46 4.97 7.93
C SER A 241 -16.92 6.04 8.89
N LYS A 242 -15.67 5.89 9.33
CA LYS A 242 -14.95 6.83 10.20
C LYS A 242 -13.45 6.74 9.94
N THR A 243 -12.87 7.80 9.40
CA THR A 243 -11.42 7.90 9.15
C THR A 243 -10.83 9.03 9.98
N HIS A 244 -9.72 8.76 10.66
CA HIS A 244 -8.86 9.81 11.22
C HIS A 244 -7.65 10.08 10.34
N ALA A 245 -7.20 11.34 10.36
CA ALA A 245 -6.01 11.78 9.67
C ALA A 245 -5.28 12.87 10.47
N VAL A 246 -4.03 13.14 10.09
CA VAL A 246 -3.29 14.31 10.58
C VAL A 246 -3.06 15.26 9.41
N SER A 247 -3.42 16.52 9.59
CA SER A 247 -3.24 17.60 8.61
C SER A 247 -2.48 18.76 9.24
N PHE A 248 -1.66 19.46 8.47
CA PHE A 248 -0.86 20.58 8.96
C PHE A 248 -1.39 21.91 8.45
N ASP A 249 -1.44 22.91 9.34
CA ASP A 249 -1.85 24.26 8.98
C ASP A 249 -0.76 25.08 8.25
N THR A 250 -1.05 26.36 8.03
CA THR A 250 -0.13 27.31 7.39
C THR A 250 1.13 27.59 8.20
N PHE A 251 1.15 27.33 9.51
CA PHE A 251 2.33 27.45 10.38
C PHE A 251 3.04 26.10 10.60
N GLY A 252 2.56 25.02 9.98
CA GLY A 252 3.12 23.69 10.16
C GLY A 252 2.76 23.05 11.50
N LYS A 253 1.69 23.51 12.18
CA LYS A 253 1.20 22.84 13.39
C LYS A 253 0.21 21.73 13.03
N PRO A 254 0.25 20.57 13.72
CA PRO A 254 -0.59 19.44 13.38
C PRO A 254 -2.00 19.56 13.99
N TRP A 255 -2.98 19.15 13.18
CA TRP A 255 -4.39 19.03 13.53
C TRP A 255 -4.81 17.57 13.34
N LEU A 256 -5.51 17.03 14.34
CA LEU A 256 -6.21 15.76 14.21
C LEU A 256 -7.52 16.02 13.47
N VAL A 257 -7.73 15.27 12.39
CA VAL A 257 -8.91 15.36 11.54
C VAL A 257 -9.74 14.10 11.72
N GLN A 258 -11.05 14.25 11.91
CA GLN A 258 -12.03 13.16 11.90
C GLN A 258 -13.00 13.37 10.75
N ILE A 259 -13.20 12.32 9.97
CA ILE A 259 -14.11 12.28 8.84
C ILE A 259 -15.06 11.12 9.10
N GLY A 260 -16.36 11.37 9.17
CA GLY A 260 -17.34 10.30 9.24
C GLY A 260 -18.37 10.44 10.35
N SER A 261 -19.25 9.44 10.39
CA SER A 261 -20.53 9.27 11.12
C SER A 261 -21.57 10.38 11.04
N ASP A 262 -21.19 11.66 11.00
CA ASP A 262 -22.12 12.79 10.94
C ASP A 262 -22.06 13.57 9.61
N LYS A 263 -21.41 12.98 8.59
CA LYS A 263 -21.24 13.53 7.24
C LYS A 263 -20.48 14.85 7.20
N LYS A 264 -19.58 15.08 8.15
CA LYS A 264 -18.73 16.28 8.22
C LYS A 264 -17.26 15.91 8.35
N VAL A 265 -16.42 16.92 8.11
CA VAL A 265 -15.00 16.90 8.45
C VAL A 265 -14.79 17.81 9.64
N TRP A 266 -14.21 17.25 10.70
CA TRP A 266 -13.87 17.96 11.93
C TRP A 266 -12.37 18.03 12.11
N ALA A 267 -11.88 19.12 12.66
CA ALA A 267 -10.48 19.29 13.03
C ALA A 267 -10.36 19.79 14.48
N MET A 268 -9.37 19.29 15.20
CA MET A 268 -8.94 19.83 16.49
C MET A 268 -7.40 19.82 16.57
N PRO A 269 -6.76 20.63 17.42
CA PRO A 269 -5.32 20.51 17.68
C PRO A 269 -4.96 19.07 18.02
N LEU A 270 -3.94 18.51 17.36
CA LEU A 270 -3.51 17.12 17.63
C LEU A 270 -3.13 17.00 19.12
N PRO A 271 -3.75 16.11 19.91
CA PRO A 271 -3.36 15.92 21.30
C PRO A 271 -1.88 15.56 21.46
N ILE A 272 -1.20 16.25 22.37
CA ILE A 272 0.26 16.14 22.60
C ILE A 272 0.57 15.99 24.09
N ILE A 273 1.76 15.47 24.39
CA ILE A 273 2.36 15.50 25.72
C ILE A 273 2.88 16.93 25.99
N PRO A 274 2.27 17.71 26.91
CA PRO A 274 2.52 19.15 27.01
C PRO A 274 3.98 19.51 27.32
N ALA A 275 4.62 18.73 28.21
CA ALA A 275 6.01 18.93 28.60
C ALA A 275 6.98 18.89 27.40
N THR A 276 6.62 18.15 26.34
CA THR A 276 7.48 17.95 25.17
C THR A 276 7.38 19.06 24.13
N LEU A 277 6.45 20.00 24.30
CA LEU A 277 6.37 21.20 23.45
C LEU A 277 7.42 22.26 23.84
N SER A 278 7.91 22.22 25.09
CA SER A 278 8.87 23.19 25.59
C SER A 278 10.18 23.15 24.80
N GLU A 279 10.73 24.31 24.48
CA GLU A 279 12.03 24.41 23.82
C GLU A 279 13.15 23.84 24.72
N HIS A 280 13.00 23.93 26.04
CA HIS A 280 13.93 23.34 27.00
C HIS A 280 13.96 21.80 26.90
N PHE A 281 12.81 21.17 26.67
CA PHE A 281 12.76 19.73 26.43
C PHE A 281 13.48 19.37 25.13
N LYS A 282 13.21 20.11 24.05
CA LYS A 282 13.85 19.86 22.75
C LYS A 282 15.38 20.00 22.84
N GLN A 283 15.88 21.07 23.46
CA GLN A 283 17.31 21.29 23.68
C GLN A 283 17.95 20.16 24.50
N TYR A 284 17.29 19.71 25.58
CA TYR A 284 17.76 18.58 26.37
C TYR A 284 17.88 17.30 25.53
N VAL A 285 16.86 16.99 24.71
CA VAL A 285 16.87 15.80 23.85
C VAL A 285 17.97 15.90 22.79
N GLU A 286 18.22 17.09 22.24
CA GLU A 286 19.21 17.33 21.18
C GLU A 286 20.64 17.30 21.70
N GLU A 287 20.92 18.05 22.77
CA GLU A 287 22.28 18.33 23.22
C GLU A 287 22.79 17.30 24.23
N GLU A 288 21.95 16.89 25.18
CA GLU A 288 22.32 16.00 26.28
C GLU A 288 21.98 14.54 25.97
N LEU A 289 20.74 14.25 25.60
CA LEU A 289 20.27 12.88 25.37
C LEU A 289 20.77 12.31 24.03
N LYS A 290 20.87 13.17 23.01
CA LYS A 290 21.22 12.83 21.61
C LYS A 290 20.32 11.72 21.04
N ASP A 291 19.03 11.86 21.29
CA ASP A 291 18.03 10.87 20.90
C ASP A 291 17.33 11.26 19.60
N ASP A 292 17.93 10.83 18.49
CA ASP A 292 17.45 11.09 17.13
C ASP A 292 16.00 10.64 16.90
N GLU A 293 15.51 9.61 17.62
CA GLU A 293 14.14 9.13 17.47
C GLU A 293 13.12 10.12 18.04
N ILE A 294 13.36 10.64 19.25
CA ILE A 294 12.50 11.65 19.86
C ILE A 294 12.60 12.95 19.06
N LEU A 295 13.80 13.36 18.64
CA LEU A 295 13.97 14.54 17.79
C LEU A 295 13.17 14.45 16.49
N GLU A 296 13.11 13.28 15.85
CA GLU A 296 12.32 13.09 14.65
C GLU A 296 10.81 13.30 14.90
N ILE A 297 10.31 12.86 16.07
CA ILE A 297 8.93 13.12 16.50
C ILE A 297 8.70 14.63 16.70
N LEU A 298 9.60 15.29 17.43
CA LEU A 298 9.50 16.73 17.70
C LEU A 298 9.59 17.55 16.42
N ASN A 299 10.44 17.15 15.46
CA ASN A 299 10.57 17.85 14.19
C ASN A 299 9.35 17.68 13.28
N HIS A 300 8.70 16.51 13.32
CA HIS A 300 7.53 16.23 12.47
C HIS A 300 6.22 16.76 13.07
N PHE A 301 5.99 16.60 14.38
CA PHE A 301 4.73 16.98 15.05
C PHE A 301 4.85 18.23 15.93
N GLY A 302 6.06 18.72 16.20
CA GLY A 302 6.31 19.85 17.12
C GLY A 302 6.35 19.45 18.60
N ALA A 303 5.74 18.32 18.96
CA ALA A 303 5.73 17.72 20.30
C ALA A 303 5.42 16.22 20.16
N MET A 304 5.65 15.44 21.20
CA MET A 304 5.23 14.03 21.21
C MET A 304 3.70 13.95 21.23
N PRO A 305 3.05 13.26 20.28
CA PRO A 305 1.60 13.08 20.31
C PRO A 305 1.16 12.24 21.52
N SER A 306 0.04 12.56 22.17
CA SER A 306 -0.40 11.76 23.33
C SER A 306 -1.07 10.44 22.95
N GLY A 307 -1.63 10.33 21.74
CA GLY A 307 -2.45 9.18 21.34
C GLY A 307 -3.93 9.29 21.71
N GLU A 308 -4.32 10.39 22.36
CA GLU A 308 -5.72 10.71 22.61
C GLU A 308 -6.46 11.07 21.30
N GLY A 309 -7.76 10.74 21.25
CA GLY A 309 -8.63 11.01 20.10
C GLY A 309 -9.64 12.13 20.36
N PHE A 310 -10.63 12.23 19.48
CA PHE A 310 -11.80 13.07 19.73
C PHE A 310 -12.63 12.51 20.91
N PRO A 311 -13.35 13.37 21.66
CA PRO A 311 -14.33 12.90 22.64
C PRO A 311 -15.38 12.01 21.96
N GLU A 312 -15.62 10.82 22.52
CA GLU A 312 -16.59 9.87 21.97
C GLU A 312 -18.03 10.24 22.36
N ASP A 313 -18.23 10.79 23.55
CA ASP A 313 -19.55 11.28 23.96
C ASP A 313 -19.95 12.52 23.15
N LYS A 314 -21.15 12.48 22.58
CA LYS A 314 -21.66 13.54 21.69
C LYS A 314 -21.85 14.86 22.44
N SER A 315 -22.27 14.83 23.70
CA SER A 315 -22.48 16.05 24.48
C SER A 315 -21.14 16.72 24.83
N GLU A 316 -20.13 15.93 25.13
CA GLU A 316 -18.75 16.38 25.36
C GLU A 316 -18.14 16.96 24.09
N PHE A 317 -18.25 16.23 22.98
CA PHE A 317 -17.81 16.69 21.65
C PHE A 317 -18.40 18.07 21.32
N MET A 318 -19.72 18.22 21.45
CA MET A 318 -20.38 19.49 21.17
C MET A 318 -20.00 20.61 22.14
N SER A 319 -19.61 20.29 23.38
CA SER A 319 -19.11 21.27 24.34
C SER A 319 -17.77 21.86 23.87
N TRP A 320 -16.89 21.03 23.31
CA TRP A 320 -15.61 21.45 22.72
C TRP A 320 -15.77 22.14 21.36
N VAL A 321 -16.80 21.81 20.58
CA VAL A 321 -17.21 22.59 19.39
C VAL A 321 -17.59 24.01 19.81
N ARG A 322 -18.44 24.16 20.83
CA ARG A 322 -18.81 25.49 21.36
C ARG A 322 -17.61 26.21 21.98
N ALA A 323 -16.60 25.50 22.49
CA ALA A 323 -15.35 26.09 22.96
C ALA A 323 -14.43 26.59 21.83
N GLY A 324 -14.77 26.28 20.57
CA GLY A 324 -13.96 26.63 19.40
C GLY A 324 -12.62 25.89 19.37
N VAL A 325 -12.57 24.70 19.97
CA VAL A 325 -11.43 23.76 19.90
C VAL A 325 -11.65 22.77 18.76
N ILE A 326 -12.85 22.19 18.70
CA ILE A 326 -13.27 21.34 17.58
C ILE A 326 -13.95 22.22 16.55
N VAL A 327 -13.49 22.15 15.30
CA VAL A 327 -13.90 23.03 14.21
C VAL A 327 -14.45 22.20 13.06
N GLN A 328 -15.64 22.56 12.55
CA GLN A 328 -16.16 21.99 11.31
C GLN A 328 -15.41 22.60 10.13
N VAL A 329 -14.83 21.78 9.26
CA VAL A 329 -14.05 22.22 8.10
C VAL A 329 -14.90 22.24 6.83
N CYS A 330 -15.56 21.11 6.51
CA CYS A 330 -16.43 20.98 5.34
C CYS A 330 -17.43 19.81 5.51
N ASP A 331 -18.30 19.63 4.51
CA ASP A 331 -19.33 18.59 4.44
C ASP A 331 -18.85 17.42 3.55
N THR A 332 -19.28 16.19 3.87
CA THR A 332 -18.97 14.94 3.15
C THR A 332 -20.23 14.15 2.78
N SER A 333 -21.40 14.81 2.79
CA SER A 333 -22.69 14.11 2.72
C SER A 333 -22.90 13.34 1.42
N ASP A 334 -22.48 13.91 0.28
CA ASP A 334 -22.57 13.28 -1.04
C ASP A 334 -21.83 11.94 -1.07
N PHE A 335 -20.54 11.95 -0.71
CA PHE A 335 -19.70 10.75 -0.62
C PHE A 335 -20.31 9.66 0.26
N TYR A 336 -20.79 10.03 1.45
CA TYR A 336 -21.36 9.09 2.43
C TYR A 336 -22.80 8.63 2.11
N ASN A 337 -23.36 9.05 0.98
CA ASN A 337 -24.59 8.45 0.43
C ASN A 337 -24.30 7.23 -0.46
N HIS A 338 -23.03 6.86 -0.64
CA HIS A 338 -22.59 5.75 -1.49
C HIS A 338 -22.02 4.58 -0.69
N ILE A 339 -21.76 3.47 -1.39
CA ILE A 339 -21.33 2.20 -0.81
C ILE A 339 -19.80 2.09 -0.90
N ALA A 340 -19.18 1.63 0.19
CA ALA A 340 -17.75 1.35 0.22
C ALA A 340 -17.40 0.11 -0.63
N TYR A 341 -16.31 0.15 -1.40
CA TYR A 341 -15.78 -1.08 -2.01
C TYR A 341 -15.38 -2.14 -0.96
N TYR A 342 -14.87 -1.67 0.18
CA TYR A 342 -14.60 -2.49 1.36
C TYR A 342 -14.58 -1.61 2.63
N GLU A 343 -14.84 -2.20 3.80
CA GLU A 343 -15.00 -1.45 5.06
C GLU A 343 -13.71 -0.77 5.54
N ALA A 344 -12.56 -1.38 5.27
CA ALA A 344 -11.24 -0.83 5.61
C ALA A 344 -10.75 0.27 4.62
N CYS A 345 -11.65 0.81 3.78
CA CYS A 345 -11.36 1.84 2.77
C CYS A 345 -11.58 3.26 3.30
N GLY A 346 -10.74 3.69 4.25
CA GLY A 346 -10.76 5.09 4.69
C GLY A 346 -10.18 6.06 3.65
N TRP A 347 -10.30 7.35 3.92
CA TRP A 347 -9.68 8.39 3.10
C TRP A 347 -8.15 8.27 3.11
N SER A 348 -7.54 8.24 1.92
CA SER A 348 -6.09 8.18 1.75
C SER A 348 -5.53 9.59 1.57
N PHE A 349 -4.67 10.02 2.48
CA PHE A 349 -4.08 11.35 2.58
C PHE A 349 -2.62 11.36 2.12
N ASN A 350 -2.21 12.47 1.52
CA ASN A 350 -0.80 12.78 1.30
C ASN A 350 -0.08 13.06 2.63
N THR A 351 1.26 13.20 2.60
CA THR A 351 2.08 13.32 3.81
C THR A 351 1.68 14.50 4.69
N ARG A 352 1.39 15.67 4.08
CA ARG A 352 0.95 16.88 4.80
C ARG A 352 -0.52 16.84 5.23
N GLY A 353 -1.32 15.90 4.73
CA GLY A 353 -2.73 15.78 5.06
C GLY A 353 -3.64 16.87 4.46
N GLY A 354 -3.17 17.60 3.44
CA GLY A 354 -3.93 18.67 2.78
C GLY A 354 -4.81 18.18 1.63
N ASN A 355 -4.47 17.03 1.04
CA ASN A 355 -5.27 16.39 -0.01
C ASN A 355 -5.54 14.94 0.36
N ALA A 356 -6.75 14.47 0.07
CA ALA A 356 -7.10 13.07 0.21
C ALA A 356 -7.96 12.56 -0.94
N TYR A 357 -7.91 11.26 -1.19
CA TYR A 357 -8.76 10.57 -2.15
C TYR A 357 -9.47 9.39 -1.49
N ASN A 358 -10.68 9.11 -1.94
CA ASN A 358 -11.40 7.88 -1.62
C ASN A 358 -12.30 7.49 -2.80
N THR A 359 -12.61 6.20 -2.89
CA THR A 359 -13.40 5.60 -3.95
C THR A 359 -14.59 4.87 -3.35
N CYS A 360 -15.75 5.04 -3.95
CA CYS A 360 -16.98 4.38 -3.58
C CYS A 360 -17.73 3.95 -4.83
N TYR A 361 -18.81 3.20 -4.67
CA TYR A 361 -19.68 2.84 -5.79
C TYR A 361 -21.15 2.93 -5.36
N ASN A 362 -22.03 2.92 -6.33
CA ASN A 362 -23.46 2.78 -6.10
C ASN A 362 -24.09 2.02 -7.28
N TYR A 363 -25.38 1.74 -7.20
CA TYR A 363 -26.14 1.16 -8.29
C TYR A 363 -27.06 2.21 -8.91
N ASP A 364 -27.09 2.26 -10.23
CA ASP A 364 -28.09 3.03 -10.95
C ASP A 364 -29.43 2.30 -10.82
N TYR A 365 -30.41 2.95 -10.19
CA TYR A 365 -31.73 2.37 -9.95
C TYR A 365 -32.52 2.07 -11.24
N THR A 366 -32.16 2.69 -12.35
CA THR A 366 -32.82 2.52 -13.64
C THR A 366 -32.28 1.34 -14.43
N THR A 367 -30.97 1.07 -14.29
CA THR A 367 -30.28 0.03 -15.06
C THR A 367 -29.83 -1.16 -14.21
N GLY A 368 -29.77 -1.01 -12.89
CA GLY A 368 -29.19 -2.00 -11.98
C GLY A 368 -27.68 -2.18 -12.13
N LEU A 369 -27.01 -1.34 -12.93
CA LEU A 369 -25.56 -1.38 -13.13
C LEU A 369 -24.85 -0.71 -11.96
N ALA A 370 -23.74 -1.30 -11.53
CA ALA A 370 -22.84 -0.63 -10.61
C ALA A 370 -22.13 0.52 -11.35
N PHE A 371 -21.88 1.62 -10.66
CA PHE A 371 -21.02 2.69 -11.13
C PHE A 371 -20.10 3.16 -10.00
N GLY A 372 -18.82 3.24 -10.31
CA GLY A 372 -17.77 3.68 -9.40
C GLY A 372 -17.60 5.19 -9.45
N MET A 373 -17.27 5.78 -8.31
CA MET A 373 -17.00 7.20 -8.14
C MET A 373 -15.71 7.41 -7.37
N THR A 374 -14.98 8.45 -7.73
CA THR A 374 -13.77 8.90 -7.02
C THR A 374 -13.97 10.30 -6.52
N TYR A 375 -13.68 10.50 -5.24
CA TYR A 375 -13.79 11.79 -4.57
C TYR A 375 -12.41 12.29 -4.16
N LYS A 376 -12.20 13.59 -4.32
CA LYS A 376 -11.07 14.34 -3.81
C LYS A 376 -11.52 15.21 -2.66
N MET A 377 -10.79 15.16 -1.55
CA MET A 377 -10.87 16.12 -0.45
C MET A 377 -9.67 17.06 -0.52
N SER A 378 -9.91 18.34 -0.26
CA SER A 378 -8.88 19.36 -0.12
C SER A 378 -9.13 20.15 1.15
N LEU A 379 -8.12 20.25 2.00
CA LEU A 379 -8.16 20.91 3.31
C LEU A 379 -7.12 22.03 3.35
N SER A 380 -7.53 23.20 3.82
CA SER A 380 -6.66 24.34 4.07
C SER A 380 -6.93 24.84 5.49
N LEU A 381 -6.12 24.33 6.43
CA LEU A 381 -6.15 24.70 7.83
C LEU A 381 -5.31 25.95 8.07
N VAL A 382 -5.81 26.85 8.92
CA VAL A 382 -5.22 28.17 9.16
C VAL A 382 -4.53 28.14 10.51
N GLY A 383 -3.28 28.63 10.54
CA GLY A 383 -2.48 28.68 11.77
C GLY A 383 -3.08 29.58 12.84
N GLN A 384 -2.94 29.16 14.09
CA GLN A 384 -3.35 29.94 15.27
C GLN A 384 -2.16 30.22 16.19
N GLU A 385 -2.06 31.44 16.70
CA GLU A 385 -0.98 31.83 17.64
C GLU A 385 -1.01 31.09 18.98
N ASP A 386 -2.17 30.56 19.39
CA ASP A 386 -2.35 29.80 20.63
C ASP A 386 -2.99 28.43 20.33
N HIS A 387 -2.37 27.69 19.40
CA HIS A 387 -2.83 26.38 18.91
C HIS A 387 -3.11 25.37 20.03
N TYR A 388 -2.24 25.30 21.04
CA TYR A 388 -2.37 24.38 22.17
C TYR A 388 -2.92 25.03 23.45
N GLY A 389 -3.27 26.32 23.43
CA GLY A 389 -3.80 26.99 24.62
C GLY A 389 -2.80 27.09 25.78
N LEU A 390 -1.49 27.03 25.51
CA LEU A 390 -0.48 26.90 26.58
C LEU A 390 -0.07 28.23 27.23
N LYS A 391 -0.50 29.36 26.67
CA LYS A 391 -0.17 30.68 27.25
C LYS A 391 -0.92 30.91 28.56
N ARG A 392 -0.19 31.33 29.60
CA ARG A 392 -0.81 31.77 30.86
C ARG A 392 -1.67 33.02 30.61
N VAL A 393 -2.87 33.01 31.16
CA VAL A 393 -3.81 34.15 31.10
C VAL A 393 -3.92 34.73 32.49
N SER A 394 -3.57 36.00 32.64
CA SER A 394 -3.72 36.75 33.88
C SER A 394 -4.76 37.85 33.74
N ILE A 395 -5.40 38.21 34.85
CA ILE A 395 -6.29 39.37 34.91
C ILE A 395 -5.37 40.59 35.12
N ASN A 396 -5.17 41.38 34.07
CA ASN A 396 -4.36 42.59 34.16
C ASN A 396 -5.16 43.73 34.83
N SER A 397 -4.87 44.02 36.10
CA SER A 397 -5.49 45.13 36.83
C SER A 397 -5.04 46.52 36.37
N GLN A 398 -4.07 46.61 35.45
CA GLN A 398 -3.71 47.90 34.83
C GLN A 398 -4.61 48.22 33.63
N GLU A 399 -5.18 47.21 32.97
CA GLU A 399 -6.14 47.38 31.86
C GLU A 399 -7.58 47.50 32.36
N LEU A 400 -7.91 46.80 33.45
CA LEU A 400 -9.22 46.83 34.10
C LEU A 400 -9.10 47.66 35.38
N GLY A 401 -9.90 48.70 35.56
CA GLY A 401 -9.85 49.49 36.81
C GLY A 401 -10.03 48.60 38.06
N ASP A 402 -9.40 48.97 39.19
CA ASP A 402 -9.34 48.14 40.41
C ASP A 402 -10.69 47.55 40.86
N SER A 403 -11.78 48.32 40.73
CA SER A 403 -13.13 47.86 41.07
C SER A 403 -13.68 46.80 40.12
N GLU A 404 -13.38 46.90 38.83
CA GLU A 404 -13.82 45.95 37.81
C GLU A 404 -13.01 44.65 37.91
N ALA A 405 -11.70 44.76 38.15
CA ALA A 405 -10.83 43.62 38.39
C ALA A 405 -11.30 42.80 39.60
N ARG A 406 -11.63 43.45 40.73
CA ARG A 406 -12.18 42.74 41.92
C ARG A 406 -13.49 42.03 41.61
N ARG A 407 -14.43 42.71 40.94
CA ARG A 407 -15.74 42.14 40.61
C ARG A 407 -15.63 40.94 39.67
N LEU A 408 -14.69 40.99 38.72
CA LEU A 408 -14.37 39.87 37.83
C LEU A 408 -13.77 38.69 38.60
N ILE A 409 -12.82 38.94 39.51
CA ILE A 409 -12.20 37.90 40.35
C ILE A 409 -13.26 37.20 41.21
N GLU A 410 -14.13 37.95 41.90
CA GLU A 410 -15.20 37.40 42.74
C GLU A 410 -16.16 36.52 41.93
N TYR A 411 -16.55 36.97 40.73
CA TYR A 411 -17.40 36.20 39.83
C TYR A 411 -16.73 34.90 39.39
N LEU A 412 -15.48 34.97 38.93
CA LEU A 412 -14.74 33.80 38.47
C LEU A 412 -14.50 32.79 39.59
N GLN A 413 -14.17 33.24 40.81
CA GLN A 413 -14.00 32.36 41.96
C GLN A 413 -15.28 31.56 42.28
N GLN A 414 -16.44 32.23 42.29
CA GLN A 414 -17.72 31.57 42.56
C GLN A 414 -18.14 30.64 41.42
N LEU A 415 -17.93 31.05 40.17
CA LEU A 415 -18.20 30.18 39.01
C LEU A 415 -17.29 28.96 39.00
N MET A 416 -15.98 29.14 39.20
CA MET A 416 -15.01 28.05 39.25
C MET A 416 -15.30 27.09 40.40
N ALA A 417 -15.79 27.57 41.55
CA ALA A 417 -16.19 26.70 42.66
C ALA A 417 -17.32 25.72 42.27
N LYS A 418 -18.16 26.07 41.30
CA LYS A 418 -19.22 25.20 40.76
C LYS A 418 -18.71 24.23 39.67
N LEU A 419 -17.48 24.39 39.18
CA LEU A 419 -16.90 23.65 38.06
C LEU A 419 -15.74 22.72 38.48
N LYS A 420 -15.64 22.35 39.77
CA LYS A 420 -14.56 21.52 40.33
C LYS A 420 -14.78 20.01 40.20
N ASP A 421 -15.75 19.57 39.41
CA ASP A 421 -16.10 18.14 39.25
C ASP A 421 -15.17 17.40 38.27
N GLY A 422 -14.31 18.12 37.53
CA GLY A 422 -13.37 17.53 36.56
C GLY A 422 -14.06 17.02 35.29
N SER A 423 -15.36 17.29 35.10
CA SER A 423 -16.08 16.82 33.93
C SER A 423 -15.62 17.52 32.64
N HIS A 424 -15.75 16.86 31.49
CA HIS A 424 -15.43 17.45 30.18
C HIS A 424 -16.22 18.75 29.95
N ARG A 425 -17.46 18.83 30.42
CA ARG A 425 -18.29 20.04 30.41
C ARG A 425 -17.63 21.18 31.18
N SER A 426 -17.22 20.93 32.42
CA SER A 426 -16.56 21.93 33.25
C SER A 426 -15.22 22.37 32.66
N ASN A 427 -14.43 21.43 32.15
CA ASN A 427 -13.15 21.71 31.51
C ASN A 427 -13.32 22.57 30.24
N ALA A 428 -14.33 22.29 29.42
CA ALA A 428 -14.66 23.10 28.26
C ALA A 428 -15.05 24.53 28.65
N ILE A 429 -15.88 24.71 29.68
CA ILE A 429 -16.26 26.05 30.19
C ILE A 429 -15.03 26.80 30.71
N LEU A 430 -14.20 26.17 31.53
CA LEU A 430 -12.98 26.79 32.06
C LEU A 430 -12.01 27.18 30.95
N TYR A 431 -11.89 26.36 29.90
CA TYR A 431 -11.10 26.69 28.73
C TYR A 431 -11.69 27.89 27.96
N LYS A 432 -13.02 27.95 27.76
CA LYS A 432 -13.69 29.11 27.12
C LYS A 432 -13.37 30.41 27.84
N LEU A 433 -13.44 30.42 29.16
CA LEU A 433 -13.18 31.61 29.98
C LEU A 433 -11.76 32.15 29.77
N ARG A 434 -10.78 31.29 29.46
CA ARG A 434 -9.42 31.73 29.08
C ARG A 434 -9.37 32.40 27.71
N LYS A 435 -10.25 32.00 26.77
CA LYS A 435 -10.21 32.41 25.36
C LYS A 435 -11.05 33.65 25.04
N VAL A 436 -12.16 33.89 25.75
CA VAL A 436 -13.09 35.00 25.44
C VAL A 436 -12.59 36.39 25.84
N GLY A 437 -11.53 36.48 26.65
CA GLY A 437 -10.98 37.75 27.13
C GLY A 437 -11.77 38.38 28.27
N ASN A 438 -11.11 39.23 29.07
CA ASN A 438 -11.68 39.78 30.29
C ASN A 438 -12.89 40.70 30.05
N GLU A 439 -12.91 41.44 28.94
CA GLU A 439 -13.99 42.37 28.59
C GLU A 439 -15.35 41.68 28.40
N ILE A 440 -15.37 40.54 27.72
CA ILE A 440 -16.60 39.77 27.47
C ILE A 440 -17.16 39.23 28.78
N ILE A 441 -16.29 38.70 29.64
CA ILE A 441 -16.68 38.18 30.95
C ILE A 441 -17.22 39.32 31.81
N LEU A 442 -16.53 40.46 31.86
CA LEU A 442 -16.98 41.62 32.63
C LEU A 442 -18.34 42.13 32.15
N LYS A 443 -18.57 42.20 30.84
CA LYS A 443 -19.88 42.55 30.27
C LYS A 443 -20.97 41.58 30.70
N ARG A 444 -20.68 40.27 30.77
CA ARG A 444 -21.62 39.27 31.30
C ARG A 444 -21.91 39.50 32.78
N VAL A 445 -20.89 39.78 33.59
CA VAL A 445 -21.03 40.10 35.02
C VAL A 445 -21.93 41.32 35.23
N GLN A 446 -21.78 42.36 34.40
CA GLN A 446 -22.63 43.54 34.45
C GLN A 446 -24.09 43.23 34.08
N GLN A 447 -24.31 42.35 33.11
CA GLN A 447 -25.66 41.93 32.69
C GLN A 447 -26.36 41.01 33.69
N ALA A 448 -25.62 40.15 34.39
CA ALA A 448 -26.17 39.23 35.39
C ALA A 448 -26.68 39.95 36.66
N GLY A 449 -26.25 41.19 36.89
CA GLY A 449 -26.73 42.03 37.99
C GLY A 449 -26.15 41.66 39.35
N ILE A 450 -26.93 41.88 40.42
CA ILE A 450 -26.50 41.70 41.83
C ILE A 450 -26.86 40.31 42.37
N ASN A 451 -27.95 39.69 41.89
CA ASN A 451 -28.42 38.38 42.34
C ASN A 451 -28.07 37.28 41.32
N ILE A 452 -26.79 36.93 41.25
CA ILE A 452 -26.29 35.94 40.28
C ILE A 452 -26.60 34.52 40.77
N HIS A 453 -27.40 33.79 39.99
CA HIS A 453 -27.59 32.35 40.17
C HIS A 453 -26.55 31.58 39.35
N PHE A 454 -25.51 31.07 40.02
CA PHE A 454 -24.37 30.46 39.33
C PHE A 454 -24.69 29.18 38.53
N GLU A 455 -25.78 28.45 38.83
CA GLU A 455 -26.24 27.37 37.95
C GLU A 455 -26.65 27.88 36.56
N ASN A 456 -27.28 29.05 36.48
CA ASN A 456 -27.64 29.67 35.21
C ASN A 456 -26.41 30.16 34.44
N GLU A 457 -25.38 30.61 35.16
CA GLU A 457 -24.11 31.02 34.55
C GLU A 457 -23.35 29.83 33.97
N VAL A 458 -23.34 28.67 34.65
CA VAL A 458 -22.78 27.43 34.09
C VAL A 458 -23.48 27.08 32.77
N ASN A 459 -24.80 27.10 32.74
CA ASN A 459 -25.58 26.82 31.52
C ASN A 459 -25.34 27.88 30.42
N TYR A 460 -25.19 29.15 30.79
CA TYR A 460 -24.87 30.23 29.86
C TYR A 460 -23.51 29.99 29.19
N TRP A 461 -22.45 29.74 29.97
CA TRP A 461 -21.11 29.52 29.43
C TRP A 461 -20.98 28.20 28.68
N ASP A 462 -21.76 27.20 29.07
CA ASP A 462 -21.89 25.97 28.30
C ASP A 462 -22.47 26.25 26.91
N GLY A 463 -23.58 26.99 26.83
CA GLY A 463 -24.21 27.39 25.55
C GLY A 463 -23.43 28.44 24.75
N TYR A 464 -22.56 29.21 25.39
CA TYR A 464 -21.75 30.24 24.73
C TYR A 464 -20.81 29.63 23.70
N THR A 465 -20.83 30.16 22.48
CA THR A 465 -19.98 29.72 21.38
C THR A 465 -18.84 30.70 21.14
N VAL A 466 -17.60 30.22 21.29
CA VAL A 466 -16.39 31.00 21.05
C VAL A 466 -16.08 31.01 19.55
N LYS A 467 -15.55 32.14 19.04
CA LYS A 467 -15.07 32.23 17.66
C LYS A 467 -13.95 31.20 17.44
N ALA A 468 -14.22 30.22 16.57
CA ALA A 468 -13.30 29.16 16.20
C ALA A 468 -12.32 29.59 15.09
N ALA A 469 -11.35 28.74 14.78
CA ALA A 469 -10.51 28.88 13.59
C ALA A 469 -11.35 28.88 12.31
N GLN A 470 -10.95 29.67 11.32
CA GLN A 470 -11.63 29.72 10.01
C GLN A 470 -10.91 28.79 9.03
N HIS A 471 -11.09 27.49 9.20
CA HIS A 471 -10.60 26.50 8.25
C HIS A 471 -11.47 26.47 6.99
N THR A 472 -10.88 26.06 5.88
CA THR A 472 -11.62 25.84 4.63
C THR A 472 -11.32 24.45 4.10
N GLY A 473 -12.30 23.85 3.44
CA GLY A 473 -12.12 22.59 2.75
C GLY A 473 -13.25 22.30 1.79
N SER A 474 -13.04 21.32 0.92
CA SER A 474 -14.02 20.88 -0.07
C SER A 474 -13.90 19.39 -0.32
N VAL A 475 -15.02 18.76 -0.61
CA VAL A 475 -15.09 17.37 -1.10
C VAL A 475 -15.81 17.40 -2.43
N THR A 476 -15.15 16.89 -3.47
CA THR A 476 -15.65 16.94 -4.85
C THR A 476 -15.48 15.60 -5.53
N GLN A 477 -16.53 15.11 -6.18
CA GLN A 477 -16.41 14.00 -7.13
C GLN A 477 -15.56 14.45 -8.31
N VAL A 478 -14.46 13.73 -8.58
CA VAL A 478 -13.53 14.03 -9.67
C VAL A 478 -13.65 13.05 -10.84
N TYR A 479 -14.24 11.88 -10.60
CA TYR A 479 -14.41 10.84 -11.60
C TYR A 479 -15.63 9.97 -11.31
N SER A 480 -16.31 9.50 -12.35
CA SER A 480 -17.33 8.45 -12.27
C SER A 480 -17.39 7.64 -13.55
N GLY A 481 -17.71 6.35 -13.45
CA GLY A 481 -17.90 5.46 -14.60
C GLY A 481 -18.60 4.16 -14.22
N TYR A 482 -19.13 3.44 -15.21
CA TYR A 482 -19.81 2.16 -14.98
C TYR A 482 -18.84 1.05 -14.56
N LEU A 483 -19.36 0.05 -13.87
CA LEU A 483 -18.67 -1.17 -13.48
C LEU A 483 -19.55 -2.37 -13.86
N PHE A 484 -19.11 -3.10 -14.88
CA PHE A 484 -19.87 -4.22 -15.41
C PHE A 484 -18.92 -5.26 -16.01
N HIS A 485 -19.25 -6.54 -15.83
CA HIS A 485 -18.63 -7.62 -16.58
C HIS A 485 -19.68 -8.68 -16.94
N PRO A 486 -19.70 -9.18 -18.20
CA PRO A 486 -20.73 -10.12 -18.67
C PRO A 486 -20.60 -11.54 -18.07
N ALA A 487 -19.40 -11.92 -17.61
CA ALA A 487 -19.18 -13.23 -17.01
C ALA A 487 -19.76 -13.34 -15.59
N LYS A 488 -20.06 -14.57 -15.17
CA LYS A 488 -20.40 -14.89 -13.77
C LYS A 488 -19.23 -14.55 -12.85
N PHE A 489 -19.53 -14.18 -11.60
CA PHE A 489 -18.56 -13.77 -10.57
C PHE A 489 -17.27 -14.61 -10.53
N GLU A 490 -17.37 -15.94 -10.58
CA GLU A 490 -16.25 -16.86 -10.54
C GLU A 490 -15.23 -16.70 -11.69
N ASN A 491 -15.68 -16.13 -12.82
CA ASN A 491 -14.90 -15.92 -14.04
C ASN A 491 -14.71 -14.42 -14.36
N GLN A 492 -15.09 -13.53 -13.44
CA GLN A 492 -14.88 -12.09 -13.62
C GLN A 492 -13.39 -11.74 -13.47
N PRO A 493 -12.96 -10.57 -13.96
CA PRO A 493 -11.67 -10.00 -13.65
C PRO A 493 -11.55 -9.76 -12.15
N GLN A 494 -10.34 -9.96 -11.61
CA GLN A 494 -10.14 -10.06 -10.18
C GLN A 494 -9.44 -8.83 -9.60
N ILE A 495 -10.20 -7.99 -8.90
CA ILE A 495 -9.65 -7.00 -7.95
C ILE A 495 -10.06 -7.40 -6.53
N LYS A 496 -9.07 -7.49 -5.63
CA LYS A 496 -9.24 -7.99 -4.28
C LYS A 496 -8.93 -6.95 -3.22
N PHE A 497 -9.89 -6.71 -2.34
CA PHE A 497 -9.80 -5.74 -1.24
C PHE A 497 -9.71 -6.45 0.11
N PRO A 498 -8.95 -5.91 1.07
CA PRO A 498 -8.80 -6.52 2.38
C PRO A 498 -10.12 -6.51 3.17
N ASN A 499 -10.46 -7.65 3.78
CA ASN A 499 -11.61 -7.83 4.66
C ASN A 499 -11.17 -8.66 5.87
N TYR A 500 -11.11 -8.00 7.03
CA TYR A 500 -10.63 -8.67 8.24
C TYR A 500 -11.63 -9.70 8.78
N ALA A 501 -12.93 -9.40 8.78
CA ALA A 501 -13.96 -10.31 9.29
C ALA A 501 -13.93 -11.67 8.55
N GLN A 502 -13.54 -11.66 7.28
CA GLN A 502 -13.39 -12.85 6.45
C GLN A 502 -11.94 -13.39 6.44
N GLY A 503 -10.99 -12.74 7.13
CA GLY A 503 -9.62 -13.22 7.28
C GLY A 503 -8.76 -13.18 6.01
N GLY A 504 -9.05 -12.28 5.06
CA GLY A 504 -8.26 -12.13 3.84
C GLY A 504 -8.82 -11.10 2.85
N CYS A 505 -8.47 -11.22 1.58
CA CYS A 505 -8.82 -10.26 0.54
C CYS A 505 -9.98 -10.79 -0.33
N LEU A 506 -11.08 -10.06 -0.44
CA LEU A 506 -12.29 -10.43 -1.17
C LEU A 506 -12.38 -9.75 -2.53
N SER A 507 -12.96 -10.45 -3.51
CA SER A 507 -13.12 -9.98 -4.88
C SER A 507 -14.37 -9.12 -5.02
N PHE A 508 -14.26 -8.04 -5.81
CA PHE A 508 -15.41 -7.24 -6.18
C PHE A 508 -16.29 -7.99 -7.19
N ASN A 509 -17.62 -7.84 -7.08
CA ASN A 509 -18.58 -8.46 -7.98
C ASN A 509 -19.12 -7.42 -8.98
N PHE A 510 -18.80 -7.61 -10.25
CA PHE A 510 -19.23 -6.75 -11.36
C PHE A 510 -20.57 -7.17 -11.99
N SER A 511 -21.26 -8.15 -11.39
CA SER A 511 -22.55 -8.60 -11.89
C SER A 511 -23.59 -7.49 -11.74
N PRO A 512 -24.36 -7.17 -12.80
CA PRO A 512 -25.46 -6.23 -12.67
C PRO A 512 -26.59 -6.84 -11.81
N ILE A 513 -27.44 -5.99 -11.26
CA ILE A 513 -28.67 -6.42 -10.56
C ILE A 513 -29.65 -7.05 -11.56
N GLU A 514 -29.72 -6.50 -12.77
CA GLU A 514 -30.56 -6.99 -13.87
C GLU A 514 -29.71 -7.57 -15.02
N THR A 515 -30.22 -8.56 -15.75
CA THR A 515 -29.47 -9.21 -16.84
C THR A 515 -29.62 -8.47 -18.18
N GLY A 516 -28.68 -8.69 -19.11
CA GLY A 516 -28.80 -8.22 -20.50
C GLY A 516 -28.13 -6.88 -20.84
N TRP A 517 -27.41 -6.30 -19.89
CA TRP A 517 -26.65 -5.07 -20.13
C TRP A 517 -25.33 -5.32 -20.88
N ARG A 518 -24.90 -4.30 -21.62
CA ARG A 518 -23.54 -4.15 -22.17
C ARG A 518 -23.18 -2.68 -22.08
N VAL A 519 -22.05 -2.38 -21.45
CA VAL A 519 -21.57 -1.00 -21.28
C VAL A 519 -20.05 -1.00 -21.25
N ALA A 520 -19.45 0.00 -21.88
CA ALA A 520 -18.01 0.23 -21.76
C ALA A 520 -17.71 0.78 -20.36
N CYS A 521 -16.63 0.29 -19.74
CA CYS A 521 -16.13 0.76 -18.47
C CYS A 521 -14.69 1.22 -18.62
N ASP A 522 -14.40 2.40 -18.09
CA ASP A 522 -13.07 2.84 -17.71
C ASP A 522 -13.26 3.54 -16.36
N THR A 523 -13.02 2.83 -15.26
CA THR A 523 -13.48 3.29 -13.94
C THR A 523 -12.42 3.09 -12.87
N ILE A 524 -12.10 4.16 -12.15
CA ILE A 524 -11.20 4.11 -10.99
C ILE A 524 -11.93 3.36 -9.85
N MET A 525 -11.33 2.27 -9.40
CA MET A 525 -11.86 1.44 -8.31
C MET A 525 -11.10 1.61 -7.00
N PHE A 526 -9.84 2.03 -7.07
CA PHE A 526 -9.03 2.28 -5.89
C PHE A 526 -8.09 3.46 -6.13
N ALA A 527 -8.02 4.38 -5.18
CA ALA A 527 -7.12 5.52 -5.21
C ALA A 527 -6.44 5.67 -3.86
N TYR A 528 -5.11 5.82 -3.86
CA TYR A 528 -4.34 5.95 -2.63
C TYR A 528 -3.09 6.82 -2.85
N TYR A 529 -2.56 7.38 -1.78
CA TYR A 529 -1.22 7.97 -1.77
C TYR A 529 -0.18 6.93 -1.36
N ASP A 530 0.90 6.84 -2.12
CA ASP A 530 2.19 6.31 -1.67
C ASP A 530 3.15 7.49 -1.52
N GLY A 531 3.46 7.86 -0.28
CA GLY A 531 4.11 9.14 0.00
C GLY A 531 3.21 10.32 -0.39
N ASP A 532 3.68 11.14 -1.33
CA ASP A 532 2.92 12.26 -1.90
C ASP A 532 2.42 12.00 -3.33
N ASP A 533 2.71 10.82 -3.90
CA ASP A 533 2.25 10.43 -5.23
C ASP A 533 0.89 9.74 -5.17
N ILE A 534 -0.06 10.23 -5.96
CA ILE A 534 -1.36 9.58 -6.13
C ILE A 534 -1.25 8.40 -7.09
N LYS A 535 -1.71 7.23 -6.64
CA LYS A 535 -1.80 6.00 -7.41
C LYS A 535 -3.26 5.60 -7.56
N VAL A 536 -3.61 5.10 -8.74
CA VAL A 536 -4.97 4.62 -9.04
C VAL A 536 -4.96 3.25 -9.67
N VAL A 537 -5.99 2.46 -9.39
CA VAL A 537 -6.31 1.21 -10.08
C VAL A 537 -7.60 1.43 -10.84
N LYS A 538 -7.58 1.14 -12.14
CA LYS A 538 -8.71 1.30 -13.05
C LYS A 538 -9.14 -0.03 -13.62
N TYR A 539 -10.45 -0.20 -13.71
CA TYR A 539 -11.10 -1.29 -14.41
C TYR A 539 -11.47 -0.84 -15.83
N PHE A 540 -11.17 -1.69 -16.82
CA PHE A 540 -11.41 -1.43 -18.23
C PHE A 540 -12.12 -2.60 -18.91
N ILE A 541 -13.21 -2.31 -19.61
CA ILE A 541 -13.81 -3.21 -20.59
C ILE A 541 -14.48 -2.38 -21.67
N ASP A 542 -14.27 -2.72 -22.94
CA ASP A 542 -15.02 -2.14 -24.05
C ASP A 542 -15.26 -3.21 -25.11
N GLU A 543 -16.45 -3.80 -25.08
CA GLU A 543 -16.85 -4.82 -26.06
C GLU A 543 -17.05 -4.24 -27.47
N SER A 544 -17.12 -2.91 -27.62
CA SER A 544 -17.23 -2.28 -28.94
C SER A 544 -15.89 -2.23 -29.69
N LEU A 545 -14.76 -2.35 -28.97
CA LEU A 545 -13.42 -2.38 -29.53
C LEU A 545 -13.02 -3.77 -30.04
N THR A 546 -13.86 -4.35 -30.89
CA THR A 546 -13.55 -5.60 -31.60
C THR A 546 -13.36 -5.35 -33.09
N TYR A 547 -12.27 -5.84 -33.65
CA TYR A 547 -11.96 -5.64 -35.08
C TYR A 547 -11.17 -6.82 -35.65
N SER A 548 -11.19 -6.99 -36.97
CA SER A 548 -10.35 -7.95 -37.69
C SER A 548 -9.06 -7.25 -38.13
N LYS A 549 -7.89 -7.80 -37.80
CA LYS A 549 -6.62 -7.31 -38.34
C LYS A 549 -6.50 -7.69 -39.81
N GLU A 550 -5.97 -6.78 -40.62
CA GLU A 550 -5.63 -7.08 -42.00
C GLU A 550 -4.45 -8.07 -42.02
N ILE A 551 -4.40 -8.91 -43.07
CA ILE A 551 -3.31 -9.86 -43.26
C ILE A 551 -2.05 -9.07 -43.62
N ASP A 552 -1.04 -9.13 -42.77
CA ASP A 552 0.26 -8.52 -43.00
C ASP A 552 1.17 -9.53 -43.72
N THR A 553 1.44 -9.27 -45.00
CA THR A 553 2.19 -10.20 -45.85
C THR A 553 2.92 -9.49 -46.98
N ASP A 554 4.10 -10.01 -47.33
CA ASP A 554 4.84 -9.66 -48.53
C ASP A 554 4.66 -10.71 -49.64
N TYR A 555 3.65 -11.60 -49.51
CA TYR A 555 3.37 -12.63 -50.49
C TYR A 555 3.06 -12.01 -51.86
N GLU A 556 3.69 -12.57 -52.88
CA GLU A 556 3.50 -12.20 -54.28
C GLU A 556 2.88 -13.36 -55.06
N GLU A 557 2.43 -13.09 -56.30
CA GLU A 557 1.77 -14.10 -57.13
C GLU A 557 2.67 -15.32 -57.42
N CYS A 558 3.99 -15.12 -57.48
CA CYS A 558 4.96 -16.14 -57.89
C CYS A 558 6.12 -16.28 -56.89
N MET A 559 5.86 -16.90 -55.74
CA MET A 559 6.86 -17.14 -54.69
C MET A 559 7.78 -18.34 -55.00
N MET A 560 8.76 -18.20 -55.88
CA MET A 560 9.67 -19.33 -56.22
C MET A 560 11.01 -19.28 -55.49
N VAL A 561 11.76 -18.19 -55.68
CA VAL A 561 13.05 -17.95 -55.01
C VAL A 561 13.05 -16.58 -54.33
N GLY A 562 13.33 -16.55 -53.03
CA GLY A 562 13.13 -15.36 -52.21
C GLY A 562 12.86 -15.69 -50.74
N HIS A 563 12.46 -14.70 -49.98
CA HIS A 563 12.00 -14.84 -48.60
C HIS A 563 10.67 -14.11 -48.47
N TRP A 564 9.66 -14.78 -47.93
CA TRP A 564 8.34 -14.21 -47.72
C TRP A 564 7.85 -14.53 -46.32
N TYR A 565 7.04 -13.63 -45.79
CA TYR A 565 6.31 -13.79 -44.54
C TYR A 565 4.82 -13.49 -44.73
N LYS A 566 4.02 -14.15 -43.90
CA LYS A 566 2.60 -13.92 -43.79
C LYS A 566 2.18 -14.05 -42.34
N ASN A 567 1.56 -13.02 -41.81
CA ASN A 567 0.99 -12.99 -40.48
C ASN A 567 -0.53 -12.85 -40.61
N GLU A 568 -1.22 -13.96 -40.39
CA GLU A 568 -2.67 -14.05 -40.46
C GLU A 568 -3.26 -14.09 -39.07
N THR A 569 -4.29 -13.27 -38.85
CA THR A 569 -5.15 -13.37 -37.68
C THR A 569 -6.51 -13.87 -38.09
N GLU A 570 -6.99 -14.93 -37.44
CA GLU A 570 -8.37 -15.39 -37.61
C GLU A 570 -9.22 -14.96 -36.43
N GLY A 571 -10.46 -14.53 -36.72
CA GLY A 571 -11.43 -14.08 -35.72
C GLY A 571 -11.30 -12.61 -35.35
N PHE A 572 -12.03 -12.22 -34.30
CA PHE A 572 -11.98 -10.86 -33.77
C PHE A 572 -10.77 -10.68 -32.85
N THR A 573 -10.17 -9.51 -32.93
CA THR A 573 -9.17 -9.01 -31.98
C THR A 573 -9.84 -8.02 -31.04
N SER A 574 -9.54 -8.11 -29.75
CA SER A 574 -9.97 -7.15 -28.74
C SER A 574 -8.87 -6.91 -27.71
N ILE A 575 -9.01 -5.86 -26.92
CA ILE A 575 -8.09 -5.59 -25.80
C ILE A 575 -8.44 -6.53 -24.64
N PHE A 576 -7.46 -7.29 -24.15
CA PHE A 576 -7.56 -8.12 -22.96
C PHE A 576 -6.70 -7.55 -21.83
N GLY A 577 -6.95 -8.06 -20.62
CA GLY A 577 -6.44 -7.43 -19.40
C GLY A 577 -7.38 -6.30 -18.98
N HIS A 578 -8.19 -6.55 -17.97
CA HIS A 578 -9.26 -5.63 -17.57
C HIS A 578 -8.85 -4.62 -16.49
N PHE A 579 -7.57 -4.59 -16.12
CA PHE A 579 -7.06 -3.67 -15.11
C PHE A 579 -5.78 -3.01 -15.58
N TYR A 580 -5.61 -1.75 -15.20
CA TYR A 580 -4.36 -1.03 -15.34
C TYR A 580 -4.26 -0.04 -14.17
N THR A 581 -3.07 0.48 -13.93
CA THR A 581 -2.80 1.42 -12.84
C THR A 581 -2.17 2.70 -13.39
N SER A 582 -1.89 3.68 -12.51
CA SER A 582 -1.15 4.88 -12.92
C SER A 582 0.25 4.57 -13.47
N ASP A 583 0.85 3.46 -13.04
CA ASP A 583 2.25 3.13 -13.31
C ASP A 583 2.42 1.88 -14.19
N ILE A 584 1.39 1.04 -14.31
CA ILE A 584 1.44 -0.26 -14.98
C ILE A 584 0.25 -0.40 -15.94
N ASP A 585 0.53 -0.61 -17.22
CA ASP A 585 -0.46 -1.00 -18.22
C ASP A 585 0.08 -2.19 -19.02
N GLU A 586 -0.41 -3.38 -18.68
CA GLU A 586 -0.02 -4.65 -19.31
C GLU A 586 -1.17 -5.22 -20.16
N ARG A 587 -2.14 -4.37 -20.50
CA ARG A 587 -3.24 -4.76 -21.39
C ARG A 587 -2.67 -4.93 -22.79
N ASP A 588 -3.18 -5.90 -23.53
CA ASP A 588 -2.70 -6.21 -24.87
C ASP A 588 -3.84 -6.60 -25.80
N GLU A 589 -3.60 -6.45 -27.10
CA GLU A 589 -4.52 -6.86 -28.15
C GLU A 589 -4.38 -8.36 -28.42
N VAL A 590 -5.42 -9.12 -28.08
CA VAL A 590 -5.40 -10.57 -28.26
C VAL A 590 -6.39 -10.97 -29.36
N SER A 591 -5.88 -11.72 -30.33
CA SER A 591 -6.66 -12.32 -31.42
C SER A 591 -7.00 -13.78 -31.09
N GLN A 592 -8.09 -14.31 -31.66
CA GLN A 592 -8.51 -15.70 -31.41
C GLN A 592 -7.49 -16.73 -31.91
N SER A 593 -6.95 -16.53 -33.12
CA SER A 593 -5.84 -17.31 -33.65
C SER A 593 -4.88 -16.41 -34.42
N VAL A 594 -3.58 -16.66 -34.26
CA VAL A 594 -2.51 -15.99 -35.00
C VAL A 594 -1.65 -17.06 -35.64
N THR A 595 -1.48 -16.98 -36.96
CA THR A 595 -0.64 -17.88 -37.75
C THR A 595 0.42 -17.07 -38.49
N LYS A 596 1.69 -17.31 -38.13
CA LYS A 596 2.86 -16.70 -38.77
C LYS A 596 3.52 -17.74 -39.64
N THR A 597 3.54 -17.53 -40.94
CA THR A 597 4.23 -18.38 -41.91
C THR A 597 5.41 -17.63 -42.52
N THR A 598 6.56 -18.29 -42.59
CA THR A 598 7.72 -17.83 -43.35
C THR A 598 8.07 -18.86 -44.41
N ILE A 599 8.38 -18.40 -45.61
CA ILE A 599 8.76 -19.24 -46.76
C ILE A 599 10.12 -18.75 -47.24
N GLU A 600 11.09 -19.65 -47.31
CA GLU A 600 12.38 -19.39 -47.97
C GLU A 600 12.51 -20.26 -49.22
N GLY A 601 12.55 -19.61 -50.38
CA GLY A 601 12.68 -20.22 -51.69
C GLY A 601 14.11 -20.23 -52.21
N ARG A 602 14.62 -21.37 -52.68
CA ARG A 602 15.98 -21.49 -53.27
C ARG A 602 15.96 -22.24 -54.60
N ASP A 603 16.61 -21.69 -55.63
CA ASP A 603 16.75 -22.33 -56.95
C ASP A 603 17.56 -23.64 -56.85
N GLN A 604 17.09 -24.69 -57.51
CA GLN A 604 17.78 -25.98 -57.63
C GLN A 604 18.15 -26.33 -59.07
N GLY A 605 17.86 -25.45 -60.03
CA GLY A 605 18.21 -25.61 -61.44
C GLY A 605 17.23 -26.48 -62.24
N TYR A 606 17.62 -26.84 -63.46
CA TYR A 606 16.77 -27.61 -64.38
C TYR A 606 16.87 -29.12 -64.15
N ASP A 607 15.94 -29.86 -64.75
CA ASP A 607 16.10 -31.29 -64.96
C ASP A 607 17.49 -31.65 -65.50
N SER A 608 18.08 -32.74 -64.99
CA SER A 608 19.31 -33.29 -65.55
C SER A 608 19.16 -33.77 -67.00
N LYS A 609 17.93 -34.10 -67.44
CA LYS A 609 17.55 -34.37 -68.84
C LYS A 609 16.10 -33.94 -69.10
N PRO A 610 15.75 -33.38 -70.27
CA PRO A 610 14.35 -33.05 -70.59
C PRO A 610 13.44 -34.29 -70.51
N PHE A 611 12.17 -34.07 -70.20
CA PHE A 611 11.12 -35.07 -70.32
C PHE A 611 10.69 -35.22 -71.77
N PHE A 612 10.26 -36.42 -72.13
CA PHE A 612 9.59 -36.70 -73.39
C PHE A 612 8.40 -37.65 -73.19
N ALA A 613 7.37 -37.50 -74.02
CA ALA A 613 6.28 -38.45 -74.13
C ALA A 613 5.67 -38.42 -75.54
N GLN A 614 5.38 -39.59 -76.09
CA GLN A 614 4.59 -39.75 -77.30
C GLN A 614 3.13 -39.39 -77.01
N ASP A 615 2.42 -38.88 -78.02
CA ASP A 615 1.02 -38.49 -77.86
C ASP A 615 0.11 -39.69 -77.54
N SER A 616 0.50 -40.88 -78.00
CA SER A 616 -0.16 -42.15 -77.72
C SER A 616 0.77 -43.33 -78.05
N ILE A 617 0.41 -44.53 -77.64
CA ILE A 617 1.28 -45.73 -77.59
C ILE A 617 1.76 -46.27 -78.96
N PHE A 618 1.26 -45.72 -80.08
CA PHE A 618 1.69 -46.05 -81.46
C PHE A 618 1.95 -44.82 -82.35
N TRP A 619 1.94 -43.62 -81.75
CA TRP A 619 2.01 -42.36 -82.48
C TRP A 619 3.46 -41.99 -82.80
N ARG A 620 3.68 -41.55 -84.05
CA ARG A 620 4.94 -40.95 -84.51
C ARG A 620 5.31 -39.68 -83.74
N PRO A 621 4.37 -38.75 -83.46
CA PRO A 621 4.71 -37.53 -82.75
C PRO A 621 4.72 -37.67 -81.22
N GLY A 622 5.53 -36.83 -80.59
CA GLY A 622 5.53 -36.63 -79.14
C GLY A 622 5.97 -35.22 -78.74
N THR A 623 6.01 -34.97 -77.44
CA THR A 623 6.39 -33.69 -76.84
C THR A 623 7.62 -33.84 -75.97
N LEU A 624 8.54 -32.89 -76.08
CA LEU A 624 9.68 -32.66 -75.19
C LEU A 624 9.40 -31.42 -74.33
N TRP A 625 9.65 -31.50 -73.04
CA TRP A 625 9.58 -30.37 -72.12
C TRP A 625 10.61 -30.52 -71.00
N ARG A 626 10.87 -29.45 -70.26
CA ARG A 626 11.71 -29.49 -69.04
C ARG A 626 11.04 -28.69 -67.94
N ASN A 627 11.47 -28.90 -66.70
CA ASN A 627 11.09 -28.11 -65.54
C ASN A 627 12.33 -27.46 -64.92
N ARG A 628 12.13 -26.31 -64.27
CA ARG A 628 13.10 -25.73 -63.34
C ARG A 628 12.61 -25.98 -61.92
N TYR A 629 13.50 -26.45 -61.06
CA TYR A 629 13.18 -26.85 -59.70
C TYR A 629 13.63 -25.78 -58.71
N TYR A 630 12.89 -25.66 -57.63
CA TYR A 630 13.22 -24.81 -56.49
C TYR A 630 12.78 -25.52 -55.20
N THR A 631 13.34 -25.15 -54.07
CA THR A 631 12.94 -25.68 -52.76
C THR A 631 12.30 -24.60 -51.93
N HIS A 632 11.31 -24.98 -51.12
CA HIS A 632 10.71 -24.13 -50.11
C HIS A 632 10.98 -24.70 -48.73
N LEU A 633 11.59 -23.89 -47.86
CA LEU A 633 11.56 -24.10 -46.41
C LEU A 633 10.41 -23.27 -45.85
N ILE A 634 9.35 -23.95 -45.41
CA ILE A 634 8.16 -23.32 -44.85
C ILE A 634 8.16 -23.56 -43.35
N LYS A 635 8.11 -22.49 -42.56
CA LYS A 635 7.93 -22.55 -41.11
C LYS A 635 6.64 -21.85 -40.75
N THR A 636 5.78 -22.51 -39.99
CA THR A 636 4.51 -21.95 -39.54
C THR A 636 4.38 -22.10 -38.03
N ASP A 637 4.24 -20.97 -37.34
CA ASP A 637 3.89 -20.85 -35.93
C ASP A 637 2.41 -20.45 -35.82
N SER A 638 1.59 -21.29 -35.18
CA SER A 638 0.19 -20.98 -34.92
C SER A 638 -0.08 -20.99 -33.43
N THR A 639 -0.72 -19.94 -32.93
CA THR A 639 -1.21 -19.86 -31.55
C THR A 639 -2.71 -19.61 -31.57
N SER A 640 -3.49 -20.40 -30.83
CA SER A 640 -4.94 -20.28 -30.78
C SER A 640 -5.45 -20.25 -29.35
N GLY A 641 -6.52 -19.48 -29.15
CA GLY A 641 -7.21 -19.34 -27.86
C GLY A 641 -6.34 -18.67 -26.81
N THR A 642 -5.52 -17.68 -27.19
CA THR A 642 -4.75 -16.87 -26.24
C THR A 642 -5.72 -16.09 -25.34
N ASN A 643 -5.38 -16.00 -24.06
CA ASN A 643 -6.11 -15.20 -23.08
C ASN A 643 -5.12 -14.57 -22.11
N LEU A 644 -5.39 -13.31 -21.74
CA LEU A 644 -4.59 -12.51 -20.84
C LEU A 644 -5.41 -12.12 -19.62
N TYR A 645 -4.97 -12.58 -18.45
CA TYR A 645 -5.60 -12.32 -17.17
C TYR A 645 -4.74 -11.34 -16.37
N LEU A 646 -5.35 -10.24 -15.94
CA LEU A 646 -4.78 -9.29 -15.00
C LEU A 646 -5.56 -9.36 -13.68
N GLY A 647 -4.85 -9.55 -12.58
CA GLY A 647 -5.40 -9.62 -11.23
C GLY A 647 -4.76 -8.57 -10.33
N VAL A 648 -5.57 -7.90 -9.51
CA VAL A 648 -5.10 -6.85 -8.59
C VAL A 648 -5.43 -7.24 -7.15
N CYS A 649 -4.49 -7.05 -6.23
CA CYS A 649 -4.71 -7.25 -4.80
C CYS A 649 -4.18 -6.06 -3.99
N ILE A 650 -5.06 -5.51 -3.16
CA ILE A 650 -4.69 -4.63 -2.07
C ILE A 650 -4.44 -5.52 -0.85
N PRO A 651 -3.20 -5.58 -0.31
CA PRO A 651 -2.87 -6.51 0.76
C PRO A 651 -3.47 -6.09 2.11
N MET A 652 -3.66 -7.08 2.99
CA MET A 652 -3.98 -6.87 4.40
C MET A 652 -2.88 -6.04 5.08
N PHE A 653 -3.29 -5.21 6.03
CA PHE A 653 -2.41 -4.37 6.87
C PHE A 653 -1.65 -3.24 6.14
N GLN A 654 -1.84 -3.09 4.83
CA GLN A 654 -1.22 -2.04 4.04
C GLN A 654 -2.09 -1.61 2.87
N ARG A 655 -2.73 -0.44 2.99
CA ARG A 655 -3.55 0.15 1.92
C ARG A 655 -2.74 0.99 0.93
N ALA A 656 -1.50 1.34 1.24
CA ALA A 656 -0.61 2.08 0.35
C ALA A 656 0.28 1.13 -0.48
N CYS A 657 -0.31 0.07 -1.03
CA CYS A 657 0.38 -0.94 -1.81
C CYS A 657 -0.62 -1.63 -2.74
N VAL A 658 -0.19 -1.95 -3.95
CA VAL A 658 -0.97 -2.76 -4.89
C VAL A 658 -0.10 -3.82 -5.52
N LEU A 659 -0.58 -5.07 -5.50
CA LEU A 659 0.01 -6.20 -6.20
C LEU A 659 -0.73 -6.39 -7.52
N HIS A 660 -0.02 -6.29 -8.63
CA HIS A 660 -0.52 -6.46 -9.98
C HIS A 660 0.04 -7.77 -10.56
N ALA A 661 -0.82 -8.75 -10.77
CA ALA A 661 -0.46 -10.06 -11.30
C ALA A 661 -0.94 -10.23 -12.75
N THR A 662 -0.07 -10.75 -13.61
CA THR A 662 -0.35 -11.05 -15.02
C THR A 662 -0.24 -12.55 -15.25
N LYS A 663 -1.16 -13.14 -16.01
CA LYS A 663 -1.11 -14.53 -16.48
C LYS A 663 -1.56 -14.60 -17.94
N GLU A 664 -0.71 -15.17 -18.79
CA GLU A 664 -1.04 -15.49 -20.18
C GLU A 664 -1.25 -17.00 -20.35
N THR A 665 -2.29 -17.38 -21.07
CA THR A 665 -2.62 -18.78 -21.38
C THR A 665 -2.99 -18.93 -22.84
N HIS A 666 -2.79 -20.11 -23.40
CA HIS A 666 -3.25 -20.48 -24.74
C HIS A 666 -3.93 -21.85 -24.73
N VAL A 667 -4.81 -22.11 -25.70
CA VAL A 667 -5.46 -23.42 -25.87
C VAL A 667 -4.57 -24.38 -26.65
N SER A 668 -3.90 -23.88 -27.67
CA SER A 668 -2.93 -24.65 -28.46
C SER A 668 -1.87 -23.74 -29.07
N LYS A 669 -0.64 -24.28 -29.14
CA LYS A 669 0.45 -23.75 -29.94
C LYS A 669 0.96 -24.84 -30.86
N SER A 670 1.11 -24.59 -32.14
CA SER A 670 1.72 -25.52 -33.07
C SER A 670 2.86 -24.85 -33.83
N TYR A 671 3.94 -25.59 -33.99
CA TYR A 671 5.03 -25.27 -34.89
C TYR A 671 5.07 -26.36 -35.95
N SER A 672 5.10 -25.97 -37.22
CA SER A 672 5.37 -26.89 -38.32
C SER A 672 6.50 -26.37 -39.18
N GLU A 673 7.36 -27.26 -39.61
CA GLU A 673 8.42 -26.96 -40.55
C GLU A 673 8.43 -28.03 -41.64
N SER A 674 8.44 -27.59 -42.89
CA SER A 674 8.52 -28.47 -44.05
C SER A 674 9.55 -27.95 -45.05
N TYR A 675 10.26 -28.89 -45.66
CA TYR A 675 11.21 -28.61 -46.73
C TYR A 675 10.87 -29.51 -47.91
N GLY A 676 10.42 -28.90 -49.01
CA GLY A 676 9.91 -29.59 -50.18
C GLY A 676 10.59 -29.15 -51.48
N LEU A 677 10.70 -30.05 -52.45
CA LEU A 677 11.11 -29.75 -53.81
C LEU A 677 9.88 -29.46 -54.67
N LEU A 678 9.86 -28.30 -55.32
CA LEU A 678 8.81 -27.85 -56.22
C LEU A 678 9.37 -27.63 -57.62
N ALA A 679 8.48 -27.53 -58.60
CA ALA A 679 8.86 -27.41 -60.00
C ALA A 679 7.99 -26.38 -60.74
N ALA A 680 8.63 -25.55 -61.56
CA ALA A 680 7.98 -24.70 -62.54
C ALA A 680 8.18 -25.29 -63.93
N LYS A 681 7.08 -25.47 -64.67
CA LYS A 681 7.14 -25.97 -66.04
C LYS A 681 7.72 -24.89 -66.95
N TYR A 682 8.67 -25.29 -67.80
CA TYR A 682 9.24 -24.40 -68.79
C TYR A 682 8.20 -24.03 -69.87
N PRO A 683 8.11 -22.75 -70.29
CA PRO A 683 7.08 -22.31 -71.22
C PRO A 683 7.31 -22.82 -72.66
N TYR A 684 8.56 -23.09 -73.02
CA TYR A 684 8.90 -23.77 -74.27
C TYR A 684 8.78 -25.30 -74.15
N SER A 685 7.97 -25.87 -75.03
CA SER A 685 7.91 -27.30 -75.31
C SER A 685 8.17 -27.54 -76.79
N TYR A 686 8.67 -28.72 -77.14
CA TYR A 686 9.02 -29.03 -78.52
C TYR A 686 8.31 -30.29 -78.98
N ARG A 687 7.90 -30.32 -80.24
CA ARG A 687 7.31 -31.51 -80.84
C ARG A 687 8.36 -32.25 -81.63
N TYR A 688 8.45 -33.54 -81.38
CA TYR A 688 9.35 -34.44 -82.10
C TYR A 688 8.55 -35.50 -82.85
N TRP A 689 9.19 -36.11 -83.84
CA TRP A 689 8.65 -37.27 -84.52
C TRP A 689 9.73 -38.32 -84.79
N THR A 690 9.31 -39.56 -84.88
CA THR A 690 10.14 -40.67 -85.35
C THR A 690 9.26 -41.66 -86.11
N HIS A 691 9.85 -42.76 -86.60
CA HIS A 691 9.11 -43.79 -87.29
C HIS A 691 9.67 -45.18 -86.97
N ASP A 692 8.78 -46.07 -86.53
CA ASP A 692 9.01 -47.49 -86.28
C ASP A 692 7.79 -48.28 -86.74
N ASN A 693 8.00 -49.39 -87.45
CA ASN A 693 6.91 -50.17 -88.04
C ASN A 693 6.00 -50.86 -87.01
N LEU A 694 6.44 -51.01 -85.76
CA LEU A 694 5.71 -51.68 -84.69
C LEU A 694 5.20 -50.68 -83.65
N PHE A 695 6.00 -49.66 -83.32
CA PHE A 695 5.73 -48.79 -82.17
C PHE A 695 5.49 -47.30 -82.48
N ALA A 696 5.78 -46.82 -83.71
CA ALA A 696 5.49 -45.45 -84.14
C ALA A 696 5.19 -45.39 -85.64
N PHE A 697 3.97 -45.75 -86.00
CA PHE A 697 3.52 -45.78 -87.40
C PHE A 697 2.30 -44.90 -87.68
N ILE A 698 1.61 -44.40 -86.64
CA ILE A 698 0.38 -43.61 -86.74
C ILE A 698 0.65 -42.11 -86.57
N GLY A 699 -0.03 -41.26 -87.34
CA GLY A 699 0.05 -39.80 -87.20
C GLY A 699 1.34 -39.18 -87.75
N GLY A 700 1.47 -37.86 -87.60
CA GLY A 700 2.62 -37.09 -88.06
C GLY A 700 2.56 -35.64 -87.57
N LEU A 701 3.68 -34.93 -87.62
CA LEU A 701 3.74 -33.50 -87.33
C LEU A 701 3.45 -32.67 -88.58
N ALA A 702 3.06 -31.41 -88.40
CA ALA A 702 2.89 -30.47 -89.51
C ALA A 702 4.20 -30.17 -90.26
N VAL A 703 5.35 -30.43 -89.63
CA VAL A 703 6.69 -30.28 -90.20
C VAL A 703 7.50 -31.56 -89.89
N GLN A 704 8.04 -32.19 -90.95
CA GLN A 704 8.83 -33.44 -90.90
C GLN A 704 9.97 -33.40 -91.93
N LYS A 705 10.86 -32.42 -91.80
CA LYS A 705 11.96 -32.12 -92.73
C LYS A 705 13.31 -32.75 -92.33
N GLY A 706 13.41 -33.36 -91.16
CA GLY A 706 14.60 -34.00 -90.63
C GLY A 706 15.12 -35.12 -91.54
N GLN A 707 16.43 -35.15 -91.76
CA GLN A 707 17.11 -36.11 -92.62
C GLN A 707 18.31 -36.72 -91.90
N PRO A 708 18.51 -38.06 -91.93
CA PRO A 708 17.72 -39.05 -92.68
C PRO A 708 16.33 -39.30 -92.09
N VAL A 709 15.41 -39.81 -92.93
CA VAL A 709 14.08 -40.26 -92.47
C VAL A 709 14.25 -41.38 -91.44
N PRO A 710 13.62 -41.27 -90.25
CA PRO A 710 13.71 -42.29 -89.21
C PRO A 710 13.30 -43.68 -89.68
N VAL A 711 14.10 -44.69 -89.32
CA VAL A 711 13.78 -46.11 -89.51
C VAL A 711 14.03 -46.82 -88.20
N ALA A 712 13.05 -47.62 -87.76
CA ALA A 712 13.10 -48.34 -86.48
C ALA A 712 13.39 -47.44 -85.26
N GLY A 713 12.80 -46.25 -85.23
CA GLY A 713 12.88 -45.30 -84.12
C GLY A 713 14.13 -44.43 -84.08
N ASN A 714 14.98 -44.44 -85.12
CA ASN A 714 16.22 -43.66 -85.19
C ASN A 714 16.41 -43.00 -86.58
N PRO A 715 16.65 -41.68 -86.66
CA PRO A 715 16.72 -40.72 -85.55
C PRO A 715 15.36 -40.26 -85.00
N VAL A 716 15.36 -39.44 -83.95
CA VAL A 716 14.19 -38.76 -83.40
C VAL A 716 14.35 -37.26 -83.64
N TRP A 717 13.60 -36.74 -84.60
CA TRP A 717 13.71 -35.34 -85.03
C TRP A 717 12.75 -34.45 -84.27
N VAL A 718 13.30 -33.44 -83.59
CA VAL A 718 12.55 -32.34 -82.98
C VAL A 718 12.41 -31.22 -84.00
N GLU A 719 11.19 -30.75 -84.28
CA GLU A 719 10.95 -29.84 -85.42
C GLU A 719 9.99 -28.69 -85.17
N ILE A 720 9.14 -28.76 -84.15
CA ILE A 720 8.22 -27.66 -83.83
C ILE A 720 8.55 -27.16 -82.44
N GLU A 721 8.77 -25.86 -82.33
CA GLU A 721 8.86 -25.14 -81.06
C GLU A 721 7.49 -24.55 -80.72
N ASN A 722 7.02 -24.81 -79.49
CA ASN A 722 5.79 -24.24 -78.96
C ASN A 722 6.14 -23.38 -77.75
N TYR A 723 5.66 -22.14 -77.74
CA TYR A 723 5.76 -21.24 -76.59
C TYR A 723 4.39 -21.03 -75.95
N ALA A 724 4.26 -21.44 -74.69
CA ALA A 724 3.03 -21.32 -73.91
C ALA A 724 3.37 -20.83 -72.48
N PRO A 725 3.61 -19.51 -72.31
CA PRO A 725 3.93 -18.94 -71.01
C PRO A 725 2.73 -18.99 -70.06
N SER A 726 3.04 -19.12 -68.78
CA SER A 726 2.11 -18.95 -67.67
C SER A 726 2.59 -17.81 -66.77
N MET A 727 1.70 -17.36 -65.88
CA MET A 727 1.95 -16.23 -64.97
C MET A 727 3.28 -16.33 -64.21
N CYS A 728 3.71 -17.54 -63.84
CA CYS A 728 4.96 -17.76 -63.11
C CYS A 728 6.05 -18.47 -63.93
N SER A 729 5.89 -18.54 -65.26
CA SER A 729 6.85 -19.24 -66.11
C SER A 729 8.18 -18.49 -66.29
N ASP A 730 8.23 -17.20 -65.95
CA ASP A 730 9.43 -16.35 -66.03
C ASP A 730 10.62 -16.89 -65.23
N PHE A 731 10.36 -17.51 -64.08
CA PHE A 731 11.42 -18.17 -63.30
C PHE A 731 12.08 -19.30 -64.09
N ALA A 732 11.28 -20.07 -64.82
CA ALA A 732 11.79 -21.16 -65.65
C ALA A 732 12.36 -20.64 -66.96
N ASP A 733 11.84 -19.56 -67.54
CA ASP A 733 12.16 -19.11 -68.91
C ASP A 733 13.59 -18.53 -69.06
N GLN A 734 14.39 -19.16 -69.92
CA GLN A 734 15.69 -18.69 -70.39
C GLN A 734 15.72 -18.61 -71.93
N GLY A 735 14.56 -18.56 -72.59
CA GLY A 735 14.40 -18.61 -74.04
C GLY A 735 14.42 -20.04 -74.62
N PRO A 736 14.51 -20.19 -75.95
CA PRO A 736 14.60 -21.50 -76.59
C PRO A 736 15.85 -22.26 -76.11
N TRP A 737 15.67 -23.51 -75.67
CA TRP A 737 16.76 -24.36 -75.16
C TRP A 737 17.20 -25.45 -76.13
N ILE A 738 16.56 -25.53 -77.30
CA ILE A 738 17.05 -26.28 -78.45
C ILE A 738 17.54 -25.25 -79.48
N PRO A 739 18.84 -25.14 -79.74
CA PRO A 739 19.41 -23.99 -80.47
C PRO A 739 19.01 -23.91 -81.94
N SER A 740 18.63 -25.03 -82.57
CA SER A 740 18.21 -25.06 -83.98
C SER A 740 17.36 -26.29 -84.26
N LEU A 741 16.29 -26.14 -85.06
CA LEU A 741 15.44 -27.23 -85.53
C LEU A 741 15.63 -27.43 -87.05
N PRO A 742 15.66 -28.67 -87.58
CA PRO A 742 15.45 -29.95 -86.88
C PRO A 742 16.64 -30.35 -86.00
N ALA A 743 16.38 -30.88 -84.80
CA ALA A 743 17.42 -31.39 -83.89
C ALA A 743 17.25 -32.89 -83.63
N ASP A 744 18.35 -33.64 -83.58
CA ASP A 744 18.33 -35.07 -83.26
C ASP A 744 18.37 -35.30 -81.73
N TYR A 745 17.28 -35.85 -81.19
CA TYR A 745 17.14 -36.21 -79.77
C TYR A 745 16.99 -37.72 -79.55
N THR A 746 17.51 -38.54 -80.47
CA THR A 746 17.55 -40.01 -80.34
C THR A 746 18.24 -40.43 -79.05
N TRP A 747 19.31 -39.72 -78.66
CA TRP A 747 20.05 -39.97 -77.41
C TRP A 747 19.19 -39.88 -76.15
N LEU A 748 18.07 -39.14 -76.19
CA LEU A 748 17.16 -38.97 -75.06
C LEU A 748 15.97 -39.94 -75.15
N VAL A 749 15.34 -40.01 -76.33
CA VAL A 749 14.10 -40.74 -76.55
C VAL A 749 14.35 -42.25 -76.72
N HIS A 750 15.34 -42.62 -77.54
CA HIS A 750 15.74 -44.02 -77.83
C HIS A 750 17.28 -44.19 -77.76
N PRO A 751 17.90 -44.06 -76.57
CA PRO A 751 19.35 -44.19 -76.40
C PRO A 751 19.87 -45.59 -76.73
N ASP A 752 19.06 -46.61 -76.45
CA ASP A 752 19.42 -48.02 -76.59
C ASP A 752 18.75 -48.61 -77.84
N ARG A 753 19.54 -49.29 -78.68
CA ARG A 753 19.02 -49.95 -79.87
C ARG A 753 18.03 -51.05 -79.48
N MET A 754 16.85 -51.08 -80.10
CA MET A 754 15.75 -52.04 -79.87
C MET A 754 14.97 -51.89 -78.55
N VAL A 755 15.16 -50.81 -77.78
CA VAL A 755 14.34 -50.53 -76.59
C VAL A 755 13.41 -49.36 -76.89
N TRP A 756 12.10 -49.64 -76.97
CA TRP A 756 11.10 -48.60 -77.17
C TRP A 756 10.69 -47.95 -75.84
N ARG A 757 10.64 -46.62 -75.80
CA ARG A 757 10.13 -45.86 -74.65
C ARG A 757 9.05 -44.90 -75.14
N ALA A 758 7.81 -45.12 -74.73
CA ALA A 758 6.70 -44.22 -75.06
C ALA A 758 6.78 -42.90 -74.28
N GLN A 759 7.43 -42.90 -73.12
CA GLN A 759 7.70 -41.73 -72.29
C GLN A 759 8.97 -41.94 -71.48
N GLY A 760 9.63 -40.86 -71.06
CA GLY A 760 10.84 -40.94 -70.26
C GLY A 760 11.53 -39.59 -70.11
N GLY A 761 12.81 -39.64 -69.77
CA GLY A 761 13.57 -38.44 -69.43
C GLY A 761 13.24 -37.92 -68.04
N GLY A 762 13.50 -36.63 -67.83
CA GLY A 762 13.44 -36.02 -66.51
C GLY A 762 14.64 -36.37 -65.64
N GLY A 763 14.72 -35.71 -64.49
CA GLY A 763 15.70 -36.04 -63.47
C GLY A 763 15.81 -34.89 -62.50
N PRO A 764 14.86 -34.77 -61.55
CA PRO A 764 14.84 -33.70 -60.57
C PRO A 764 16.12 -33.71 -59.73
N PRO A 765 16.58 -32.54 -59.26
CA PRO A 765 17.65 -32.45 -58.27
C PRO A 765 17.35 -33.34 -57.05
N LYS A 766 18.38 -33.99 -56.50
CA LYS A 766 18.22 -34.84 -55.32
C LYS A 766 18.15 -33.97 -54.06
N VAL A 767 16.96 -33.81 -53.51
CA VAL A 767 16.73 -33.09 -52.26
C VAL A 767 16.15 -34.03 -51.22
N LYS A 768 16.65 -33.95 -49.98
CA LYS A 768 16.09 -34.70 -48.85
C LYS A 768 14.96 -33.88 -48.23
N GLU A 769 13.75 -34.16 -48.68
CA GLU A 769 12.55 -33.53 -48.14
C GLU A 769 12.24 -34.02 -46.73
N TYR A 770 11.63 -33.14 -45.94
CA TYR A 770 11.15 -33.48 -44.61
C TYR A 770 9.93 -32.61 -44.26
N SER A 771 9.14 -33.11 -43.30
CA SER A 771 8.09 -32.33 -42.67
C SER A 771 7.97 -32.82 -41.23
N PHE A 772 7.87 -31.90 -40.30
CA PHE A 772 7.51 -32.23 -38.93
C PHE A 772 6.62 -31.16 -38.33
N THR A 773 5.78 -31.61 -37.39
CA THR A 773 4.89 -30.74 -36.64
C THR A 773 5.03 -31.07 -35.17
N ARG A 774 5.17 -30.03 -34.34
CA ARG A 774 5.14 -30.11 -32.89
C ARG A 774 3.96 -29.28 -32.41
N SER A 775 3.08 -29.89 -31.64
CA SER A 775 1.97 -29.18 -30.99
C SER A 775 2.14 -29.24 -29.48
N LEU A 776 1.93 -28.11 -28.82
CA LEU A 776 1.79 -27.98 -27.38
C LEU A 776 0.29 -27.87 -27.08
N ALA A 777 -0.16 -28.69 -26.12
CA ALA A 777 -1.49 -28.58 -25.57
C ALA A 777 -1.62 -27.32 -24.70
N ALA A 778 -2.84 -27.04 -24.23
CA ALA A 778 -3.13 -25.88 -23.42
C ALA A 778 -2.12 -25.72 -22.27
N ASN A 779 -1.48 -24.57 -22.21
CA ASN A 779 -0.48 -24.28 -21.20
C ASN A 779 -0.56 -22.81 -20.74
N THR A 780 -0.03 -22.55 -19.56
CA THR A 780 0.24 -21.19 -19.08
C THR A 780 1.67 -20.85 -19.49
N ASP A 781 1.87 -19.79 -20.25
CA ASP A 781 3.21 -19.40 -20.71
C ASP A 781 3.97 -18.68 -19.60
N ASP A 782 3.41 -17.59 -19.09
CA ASP A 782 4.09 -16.71 -18.14
C ASP A 782 3.16 -16.21 -17.04
N ARG A 783 3.73 -16.06 -15.84
CA ARG A 783 3.08 -15.38 -14.71
C ARG A 783 4.02 -14.39 -14.06
N VAL A 784 3.63 -13.13 -14.00
CA VAL A 784 4.46 -12.08 -13.39
C VAL A 784 3.66 -11.37 -12.31
N ILE A 785 4.30 -11.07 -11.17
CA ILE A 785 3.77 -10.13 -10.18
C ILE A 785 4.64 -8.88 -10.20
N LYS A 786 4.00 -7.73 -10.38
CA LYS A 786 4.57 -6.40 -10.15
C LYS A 786 3.93 -5.80 -8.91
N THR A 787 4.66 -4.93 -8.21
CA THR A 787 4.12 -4.16 -7.08
C THR A 787 4.40 -2.68 -7.25
N MET A 788 3.45 -1.85 -6.82
CA MET A 788 3.66 -0.41 -6.61
C MET A 788 3.72 -0.18 -5.10
N PHE A 789 4.93 -0.02 -4.59
CA PHE A 789 5.17 0.06 -3.16
C PHE A 789 6.47 0.80 -2.85
N MET A 790 6.43 1.66 -1.84
CA MET A 790 7.57 2.53 -1.49
C MET A 790 8.02 3.40 -2.68
N GLU A 791 7.05 3.98 -3.39
CA GLU A 791 7.25 4.88 -4.54
C GLU A 791 7.99 4.22 -5.72
N GLN A 792 8.06 2.88 -5.74
CA GLN A 792 8.71 2.10 -6.78
C GLN A 792 7.76 1.10 -7.41
N THR A 793 7.91 0.91 -8.73
CA THR A 793 7.31 -0.19 -9.47
C THR A 793 8.38 -1.24 -9.74
N VAL A 794 8.18 -2.46 -9.24
CA VAL A 794 9.16 -3.55 -9.40
C VAL A 794 8.53 -4.89 -9.74
N ASP A 795 9.27 -5.69 -10.52
CA ASP A 795 8.99 -7.11 -10.73
C ASP A 795 9.32 -7.88 -9.45
N VAL A 796 8.31 -8.45 -8.81
CA VAL A 796 8.44 -9.22 -7.57
C VAL A 796 8.83 -10.66 -7.87
N LYS A 797 8.17 -11.29 -8.85
CA LYS A 797 8.32 -12.73 -9.12
C LYS A 797 7.84 -13.08 -10.53
N LYS A 798 8.49 -14.06 -11.17
CA LYS A 798 8.13 -14.59 -12.51
C LYS A 798 7.74 -16.08 -12.53
N GLU A 799 7.92 -16.82 -11.43
CA GLU A 799 7.57 -18.24 -11.34
C GLU A 799 6.76 -18.52 -10.07
N GLY A 800 5.90 -19.54 -10.06
CA GLY A 800 5.16 -19.94 -8.84
C GLY A 800 4.23 -18.85 -8.28
N VAL A 801 3.65 -18.04 -9.15
CA VAL A 801 2.58 -17.08 -8.83
C VAL A 801 1.29 -17.84 -8.54
N SER A 802 0.65 -17.52 -7.41
CA SER A 802 -0.57 -18.20 -6.97
C SER A 802 -1.74 -17.95 -7.92
N ASP A 803 -2.50 -18.99 -8.26
CA ASP A 803 -3.76 -18.84 -8.99
C ASP A 803 -4.81 -18.02 -8.24
N GLY A 804 -4.64 -17.85 -6.93
CA GLY A 804 -5.48 -17.02 -6.08
C GLY A 804 -5.65 -15.58 -6.59
N TYR A 805 -4.70 -15.03 -7.34
CA TYR A 805 -4.84 -13.72 -7.97
C TYR A 805 -5.93 -13.69 -9.05
N PHE A 806 -6.10 -14.78 -9.79
CA PHE A 806 -6.92 -14.85 -11.01
C PHE A 806 -8.28 -15.55 -10.82
N ILE A 807 -8.52 -16.13 -9.64
CA ILE A 807 -9.82 -16.72 -9.27
C ILE A 807 -10.56 -15.85 -8.25
N SER A 808 -11.88 -16.00 -8.14
CA SER A 808 -12.67 -15.28 -7.14
C SER A 808 -12.25 -15.61 -5.71
N SER A 809 -12.38 -14.63 -4.82
CA SER A 809 -12.21 -14.76 -3.38
C SER A 809 -13.45 -14.20 -2.69
N PRO A 810 -14.26 -15.01 -1.99
CA PRO A 810 -14.09 -16.45 -1.80
C PRO A 810 -14.19 -17.21 -3.13
N ASN A 811 -13.45 -18.30 -3.25
CA ASN A 811 -13.58 -19.20 -4.40
C ASN A 811 -14.81 -20.11 -4.23
N PRO A 812 -15.20 -20.93 -5.24
CA PRO A 812 -16.38 -21.80 -5.14
C PRO A 812 -16.39 -22.82 -3.99
N ILE A 813 -15.21 -23.12 -3.40
CA ILE A 813 -15.09 -23.99 -2.21
C ILE A 813 -15.01 -23.20 -0.89
N GLY A 814 -15.19 -21.88 -0.94
CA GLY A 814 -15.18 -20.98 0.23
C GLY A 814 -13.79 -20.56 0.72
N SER A 815 -12.71 -20.88 0.00
CA SER A 815 -11.36 -20.46 0.37
C SER A 815 -11.13 -18.98 0.04
N ILE A 816 -10.47 -18.29 0.97
CA ILE A 816 -10.24 -16.84 0.90
C ILE A 816 -8.76 -16.59 0.59
N PHE A 817 -8.53 -15.77 -0.43
CA PHE A 817 -7.18 -15.36 -0.81
C PHE A 817 -6.57 -14.44 0.24
N TYR A 818 -5.33 -14.66 0.64
CA TYR A 818 -4.65 -13.85 1.63
C TYR A 818 -3.29 -13.38 1.14
N ARG A 819 -3.05 -12.07 1.22
CA ARG A 819 -1.75 -11.42 1.12
C ARG A 819 -1.70 -10.27 2.09
N ASP A 820 -0.58 -10.11 2.77
CA ASP A 820 -0.32 -9.02 3.71
C ASP A 820 0.95 -8.25 3.33
N ALA A 821 1.09 -7.05 3.85
CA ALA A 821 2.31 -6.26 3.73
C ALA A 821 2.50 -5.36 4.96
N CYS A 822 3.75 -4.99 5.22
CA CYS A 822 4.11 -4.03 6.27
C CYS A 822 5.19 -3.07 5.78
N ARG A 823 5.27 -1.88 6.37
CA ARG A 823 6.25 -0.83 6.06
C ARG A 823 6.60 -0.05 7.32
N VAL A 824 7.82 0.49 7.36
CA VAL A 824 8.22 1.54 8.30
C VAL A 824 7.73 2.90 7.78
N PHE A 825 6.92 3.60 8.56
CA PHE A 825 6.36 4.91 8.20
C PHE A 825 7.16 6.09 8.78
N MET A 826 7.87 5.87 9.88
CA MET A 826 8.67 6.89 10.56
C MET A 826 10.02 6.32 11.02
N GLY A 827 11.09 7.08 10.82
CA GLY A 827 12.48 6.65 10.96
C GLY A 827 13.27 6.79 9.66
N ARG A 828 14.60 6.73 9.80
CA ARG A 828 15.59 6.72 8.71
C ARG A 828 15.63 5.37 7.98
N ALA A 829 15.12 4.30 8.59
CA ALA A 829 15.07 2.99 7.95
C ALA A 829 13.98 2.95 6.87
N GLU A 830 14.39 2.94 5.61
CA GLU A 830 13.51 2.62 4.49
C GLU A 830 13.31 1.10 4.42
N TYR A 831 12.14 0.62 4.85
CA TYR A 831 11.81 -0.80 4.78
C TYR A 831 10.33 -1.07 4.58
N GLY A 832 10.04 -2.06 3.73
CA GLY A 832 8.74 -2.70 3.68
C GLY A 832 8.83 -4.09 3.07
N ASN A 833 7.84 -4.95 3.34
CA ASN A 833 7.77 -6.29 2.79
C ASN A 833 6.34 -6.67 2.38
N ILE A 834 6.25 -7.67 1.50
CA ILE A 834 4.99 -8.15 0.93
C ILE A 834 4.94 -9.67 1.09
N GLY A 835 3.74 -10.22 1.25
CA GLY A 835 3.48 -11.66 1.42
C GLY A 835 3.71 -12.53 0.18
N GLU A 836 4.60 -12.09 -0.72
CA GLU A 836 5.08 -12.86 -1.85
C GLU A 836 6.45 -13.47 -1.55
N ALA A 837 6.58 -14.79 -1.78
CA ALA A 837 7.80 -15.51 -1.49
C ALA A 837 8.79 -15.42 -2.67
N VAL A 838 9.98 -14.88 -2.41
CA VAL A 838 11.14 -14.81 -3.31
C VAL A 838 12.32 -15.47 -2.59
N ASN A 839 12.87 -16.56 -3.14
CA ASN A 839 13.97 -17.33 -2.54
C ASN A 839 13.73 -17.75 -1.07
N ASN A 840 12.53 -18.28 -0.76
CA ASN A 840 12.09 -18.68 0.59
C ASN A 840 12.01 -17.55 1.63
N MET A 841 12.06 -16.28 1.20
CA MET A 841 11.82 -15.10 2.03
C MET A 841 10.70 -14.27 1.43
N ARG A 842 10.15 -13.32 2.20
CA ARG A 842 9.21 -12.33 1.66
C ARG A 842 9.98 -11.36 0.75
N TRP A 843 9.36 -10.93 -0.35
CA TRP A 843 9.88 -9.78 -1.09
C TRP A 843 9.96 -8.57 -0.16
N ARG A 844 11.03 -7.78 -0.27
CA ARG A 844 11.25 -6.58 0.52
C ARG A 844 11.80 -5.44 -0.33
N GLY A 845 11.37 -4.23 -0.02
CA GLY A 845 12.03 -2.98 -0.39
C GLY A 845 12.85 -2.49 0.80
N GLY A 846 14.09 -2.05 0.54
CA GLY A 846 15.00 -1.55 1.58
C GLY A 846 15.40 -2.58 2.64
N TYR A 847 15.80 -2.13 3.83
CA TYR A 847 16.39 -2.99 4.85
C TYR A 847 16.19 -2.47 6.30
N THR A 848 16.08 -3.41 7.23
CA THR A 848 16.07 -3.23 8.69
C THR A 848 16.73 -4.45 9.33
N SER A 849 17.60 -4.26 10.32
CA SER A 849 18.20 -5.32 11.12
C SER A 849 17.26 -5.90 12.19
N LEU A 850 16.10 -5.25 12.39
CA LEU A 850 15.08 -5.69 13.33
C LEU A 850 14.28 -6.88 12.77
N ALA A 851 13.82 -6.82 11.52
CA ALA A 851 12.98 -7.86 10.93
C ALA A 851 13.77 -9.11 10.48
N ASP A 852 13.10 -10.28 10.47
CA ASP A 852 13.67 -11.53 9.91
C ASP A 852 13.40 -11.71 8.41
N HIS A 853 12.58 -10.84 7.82
CA HIS A 853 12.14 -10.85 6.43
C HIS A 853 11.33 -12.09 5.99
N LYS A 854 10.78 -12.83 6.95
CA LYS A 854 9.91 -14.00 6.74
C LYS A 854 8.48 -13.75 7.22
N SER A 855 8.27 -12.75 8.08
CA SER A 855 6.94 -12.38 8.60
C SER A 855 6.55 -10.93 8.31
N CYS A 856 5.25 -10.67 8.38
CA CYS A 856 4.68 -9.33 8.41
C CYS A 856 4.72 -8.84 9.87
N TYR A 857 5.49 -7.78 10.15
CA TYR A 857 5.70 -7.29 11.52
C TYR A 857 4.93 -6.00 11.79
N HIS A 858 4.60 -5.80 13.07
CA HIS A 858 4.10 -4.53 13.57
C HIS A 858 5.28 -3.68 14.07
N PHE A 859 5.49 -2.52 13.46
CA PHE A 859 6.51 -1.55 13.85
C PHE A 859 5.94 -0.57 14.88
N ILE A 860 6.72 -0.23 15.89
CA ILE A 860 6.38 0.77 16.90
C ILE A 860 7.51 1.79 17.06
N GLY A 861 7.15 3.00 17.45
CA GLY A 861 8.08 4.11 17.67
C GLY A 861 8.69 4.66 16.38
N VAL A 862 9.97 5.04 16.41
CA VAL A 862 10.72 5.56 15.25
C VAL A 862 11.87 4.62 14.96
N ILE A 863 11.97 4.12 13.73
CA ILE A 863 12.96 3.09 13.40
C ILE A 863 14.23 3.74 12.87
N ASN A 864 15.12 4.08 13.81
CA ASN A 864 16.49 4.52 13.55
C ASN A 864 17.44 3.41 14.02
N GLU A 865 18.33 2.97 13.13
CA GLU A 865 19.22 1.82 13.35
C GLU A 865 20.70 2.17 13.33
#